data_AF-A0A3B1BGC7-F1
#
_entry.id   AF-A0A3B1BGC7-F1
#
_cell.length_a   1.000
_cell.length_b   1.000
_cell.length_c   1.000
_cell.angle_alpha   90.00
_cell.angle_beta   90.00
_cell.angle_gamma   90.00
#
_symmetry.space_group_name_H-M   'P 1'
#
loop_
_entity.id
_entity.type
_entity.pdbx_description
1 polymer ?
#
loop_
_entity_poly.entity_id
_entity_poly.type
_entity_poly.pdbx_seq_one_letter_code
_entity_poly.pdbx_strand_id
1 'polypeptide(L)'
;MKLPKLPFGKKKNDSTPAAPAKKRSTSHAPGAGSFLLVSFIAVTLIVYGSAAVLFVAQLQQNEQTAVRHLKMGAEALAARLSDRMNYLSTMLDQAADDAELAKLLLSGDSDDLRGKEKAIRKLVPGVWHVRLFPFEWNELDTQRKPHMSFASLDILRQAEQGKTVTAAEMHQFGSEHQHIALAAPVFSPGEEKEVAGVVHASFRLSQMQAAIDAVSDYGGRVEVRQVGGSKALTLAVNKGAEGTAGKVAAGITVAGTIWEIVYLEPSVMPDQTALLKFLGVPTLGLVLIGLVMFVQSKRLTQALKKDQGSIISMVEAAIKGEAVVSPAANTADCEVTFALIAQLGTNYARRRKSAGSAAAPVQEAASDSLLMLDPTSPDDLAMDTASSLNSLEAALAGSGEGTALPDSIFLAYDIRGIAGETLTKEMVYELGRAIGSEAYDQGQQTVIVGRDGRTSSDILAAALSQGLQDSGRDVLDIGMVPVPVLYFATHFLGSNAGVMLTASHNPAEYNGLKIVLNGESVSAEVMNKLRLRVEVGDLLQGDGARQEQNLIPDYISRITGDVKPARPLKVVIDCGNAVAGVVAPQLLKELGCEVVELFCKVDGNFPNHHPDPSKPENMQALVQQVVKSKADLGVAFDGDGDRLGVVDSAGKIIWPDRLLMLFAADVLSRQPGGDIIFDVKSTRSLAGHIVSHGGRPTMWKAGHSLMKSKLKETGALLAGEMSGHIFFKERWFGFDDALYACARLLEILSADPRSTEDVFAELPESVSTPELLMDMPDGKHHELVEKAGNMAQFENVVKIITIDGVRAEFENGWGLIRPSNTISAVTFRFEATNAKVLNEIQNKFRQLLMKIDPGLKLPF
;
A
#
# COMPACT_ATOMS: atom_id res chain seq x y z
N MET A 1 11.99 9.59 -62.18
CA MET A 1 11.75 9.54 -63.63
C MET A 1 10.25 9.73 -63.86
N LYS A 2 9.84 10.71 -64.68
CA LYS A 2 8.44 11.11 -65.02
C LYS A 2 7.46 11.51 -63.88
N LEU A 3 6.73 12.59 -64.16
CA LEU A 3 5.62 13.25 -63.45
C LEU A 3 4.25 12.71 -64.01
N PRO A 4 3.04 13.11 -63.53
CA PRO A 4 2.71 14.35 -62.81
C PRO A 4 1.73 14.30 -61.60
N LYS A 5 1.72 15.41 -60.85
CA LYS A 5 0.61 15.94 -60.01
C LYS A 5 0.16 17.29 -60.62
N LEU A 6 -0.98 17.85 -60.17
CA LEU A 6 -1.37 19.29 -60.04
C LEU A 6 -2.94 19.36 -59.90
N PRO A 7 -3.57 20.47 -59.45
CA PRO A 7 -3.32 21.23 -58.22
C PRO A 7 -4.60 21.57 -57.40
N PHE A 8 -4.43 22.26 -56.26
CA PHE A 8 -5.51 22.89 -55.47
C PHE A 8 -5.97 24.25 -56.06
N GLY A 9 -7.17 24.69 -55.67
CA GLY A 9 -7.63 26.09 -55.77
C GLY A 9 -8.49 26.52 -54.57
N LYS A 10 -8.29 27.76 -54.08
CA LYS A 10 -9.09 28.41 -53.01
C LYS A 10 -9.36 29.87 -53.38
N LYS A 11 -10.59 30.38 -53.15
CA LYS A 11 -10.86 31.55 -52.27
C LYS A 11 -12.37 31.88 -52.15
N LYS A 12 -12.68 32.70 -51.14
CA LYS A 12 -14.02 33.20 -50.76
C LYS A 12 -14.66 34.11 -51.84
N ASN A 13 -15.96 34.34 -51.72
CA ASN A 13 -16.48 35.68 -51.40
C ASN A 13 -17.80 35.61 -50.61
N ASP A 14 -18.11 36.69 -49.89
CA ASP A 14 -19.29 36.81 -49.01
C ASP A 14 -20.48 37.51 -49.73
N SER A 15 -21.73 37.06 -49.50
CA SER A 15 -22.93 37.92 -49.45
C SER A 15 -24.23 37.15 -49.12
N THR A 16 -24.89 37.52 -48.03
CA THR A 16 -26.33 37.31 -47.75
C THR A 16 -27.06 38.66 -47.77
N PRO A 17 -28.41 38.72 -47.77
CA PRO A 17 -29.42 37.68 -48.04
C PRO A 17 -30.43 38.07 -49.14
N ALA A 18 -31.26 37.12 -49.58
CA ALA A 18 -32.51 37.40 -50.28
C ALA A 18 -33.68 36.68 -49.58
N ALA A 19 -34.77 37.40 -49.28
CA ALA A 19 -35.87 36.87 -48.48
C ALA A 19 -36.75 35.89 -49.26
N PRO A 20 -37.18 34.75 -48.68
CA PRO A 20 -38.05 33.79 -49.36
C PRO A 20 -39.47 34.36 -49.49
N ALA A 21 -39.99 34.41 -50.72
CA ALA A 21 -41.34 34.88 -50.98
C ALA A 21 -42.39 33.99 -50.32
N LYS A 22 -43.30 34.59 -49.53
CA LYS A 22 -44.42 33.90 -48.86
C LYS A 22 -45.43 33.37 -49.87
N LYS A 23 -45.18 32.19 -50.47
CA LYS A 23 -46.26 31.38 -51.04
C LYS A 23 -47.18 30.96 -49.90
N ARG A 24 -48.39 31.54 -49.85
CA ARG A 24 -49.50 31.03 -49.04
C ARG A 24 -49.88 29.64 -49.57
N SER A 25 -49.25 28.60 -49.01
CA SER A 25 -49.77 27.24 -49.12
C SER A 25 -51.16 27.23 -48.49
N THR A 26 -52.18 26.92 -49.27
CA THR A 26 -53.52 26.65 -48.76
C THR A 26 -53.46 25.32 -48.03
N SER A 27 -53.36 25.38 -46.69
CA SER A 27 -53.34 24.22 -45.82
C SER A 27 -54.62 23.40 -46.03
N HIS A 28 -54.51 22.36 -46.86
CA HIS A 28 -55.55 21.35 -46.96
C HIS A 28 -55.63 20.69 -45.59
N ALA A 29 -56.83 20.66 -45.00
CA ALA A 29 -57.03 19.98 -43.74
C ALA A 29 -56.54 18.53 -43.88
N PRO A 30 -55.74 18.00 -42.92
CA PRO A 30 -55.22 16.64 -43.02
C PRO A 30 -56.40 15.66 -43.11
N GLY A 31 -56.55 15.01 -44.26
CA GLY A 31 -57.62 14.05 -44.50
C GLY A 31 -57.58 12.91 -43.50
N ALA A 32 -58.70 12.19 -43.32
CA ALA A 32 -58.86 11.22 -42.23
C ALA A 32 -57.73 10.16 -42.12
N GLY A 33 -57.10 9.79 -43.24
CA GLY A 33 -55.92 8.90 -43.25
C GLY A 33 -54.70 9.46 -42.50
N SER A 34 -54.50 10.78 -42.47
CA SER A 34 -53.41 11.45 -41.75
C SER A 34 -53.55 11.31 -40.24
N PHE A 35 -54.75 11.50 -39.70
CA PHE A 35 -55.02 11.31 -38.28
C PHE A 35 -54.85 9.84 -37.88
N LEU A 36 -55.38 8.90 -38.69
CA LEU A 36 -55.20 7.47 -38.45
C LEU A 36 -53.72 7.06 -38.44
N LEU A 37 -52.90 7.63 -39.33
CA LEU A 37 -51.46 7.38 -39.38
C LEU A 37 -50.73 7.91 -38.13
N VAL A 38 -51.04 9.13 -37.68
CA VAL A 38 -50.44 9.71 -36.46
C VAL A 38 -50.83 8.91 -35.21
N SER A 39 -52.10 8.52 -35.08
CA SER A 39 -52.56 7.66 -33.98
C SER A 39 -51.89 6.28 -34.00
N PHE A 40 -51.71 5.68 -35.20
CA PHE A 40 -51.01 4.40 -35.33
C PHE A 40 -49.53 4.50 -34.92
N ILE A 41 -48.84 5.59 -35.28
CA ILE A 41 -47.45 5.85 -34.85
C ILE A 41 -47.38 6.05 -33.33
N ALA A 42 -48.31 6.79 -32.73
CA ALA A 42 -48.36 6.98 -31.28
C ALA A 42 -48.56 5.66 -30.52
N VAL A 43 -49.53 4.83 -30.94
CA VAL A 43 -49.75 3.49 -30.36
C VAL A 43 -48.52 2.59 -30.56
N THR A 44 -47.89 2.63 -31.73
CA THR A 44 -46.66 1.90 -32.03
C THR A 44 -45.52 2.24 -31.05
N LEU A 45 -45.29 3.54 -30.80
CA LEU A 45 -44.26 4.01 -29.88
C LEU A 45 -44.55 3.60 -28.42
N ILE A 46 -45.81 3.68 -27.98
CA ILE A 46 -46.23 3.23 -26.64
C ILE A 46 -45.99 1.73 -26.48
N VAL A 47 -46.40 0.91 -27.46
CA VAL A 47 -46.25 -0.55 -27.40
C VAL A 47 -44.77 -0.97 -27.32
N TYR A 48 -43.89 -0.39 -28.15
CA TYR A 48 -42.45 -0.70 -28.04
C TYR A 48 -41.81 -0.13 -26.77
N GLY A 49 -42.24 1.04 -26.29
CA GLY A 49 -41.78 1.59 -25.02
C GLY A 49 -42.11 0.67 -23.83
N SER A 50 -43.36 0.22 -23.72
CA SER A 50 -43.77 -0.74 -22.70
C SER A 50 -43.07 -2.09 -22.83
N ALA A 51 -42.89 -2.60 -24.06
CA ALA A 51 -42.16 -3.85 -24.29
C ALA A 51 -40.68 -3.74 -23.87
N ALA A 52 -40.02 -2.61 -24.13
CA ALA A 52 -38.65 -2.35 -23.71
C ALA A 52 -38.52 -2.24 -22.17
N VAL A 53 -39.45 -1.56 -21.49
CA VAL A 53 -39.48 -1.49 -20.02
C VAL A 53 -39.68 -2.87 -19.40
N LEU A 54 -40.60 -3.68 -19.92
CA LEU A 54 -40.82 -5.05 -19.45
C LEU A 54 -39.60 -5.96 -19.72
N PHE A 55 -38.90 -5.79 -20.84
CA PHE A 55 -37.66 -6.52 -21.14
C PHE A 55 -36.54 -6.17 -20.16
N VAL A 56 -36.33 -4.88 -19.86
CA VAL A 56 -35.35 -4.43 -18.87
C VAL A 56 -35.70 -4.95 -17.47
N ALA A 57 -36.96 -4.89 -17.06
CA ALA A 57 -37.41 -5.43 -15.78
C ALA A 57 -37.20 -6.96 -15.67
N GLN A 58 -37.46 -7.71 -16.75
CA GLN A 58 -37.20 -9.15 -16.80
C GLN A 58 -35.70 -9.48 -16.72
N LEU A 59 -34.83 -8.69 -17.36
CA LEU A 59 -33.38 -8.86 -17.25
C LEU A 59 -32.90 -8.62 -15.82
N GLN A 60 -33.34 -7.53 -15.18
CA GLN A 60 -33.03 -7.23 -13.77
C GLN A 60 -33.53 -8.33 -12.82
N GLN A 61 -34.73 -8.87 -13.04
CA GLN A 61 -35.27 -9.98 -12.24
C GLN A 61 -34.45 -11.27 -12.42
N ASN A 62 -34.02 -11.58 -13.65
CA ASN A 62 -33.17 -12.75 -13.93
C ASN A 62 -31.80 -12.61 -13.26
N GLU A 63 -31.18 -11.43 -13.36
CA GLU A 63 -29.89 -11.08 -12.75
C GLU A 63 -29.93 -11.21 -11.21
N GLN A 64 -30.94 -10.60 -10.56
CA GLN A 64 -31.16 -10.74 -9.12
C GLN A 64 -31.38 -12.20 -8.69
N THR A 65 -32.08 -12.99 -9.51
CA THR A 65 -32.33 -14.42 -9.24
C THR A 65 -31.04 -15.23 -9.35
N ALA A 66 -30.20 -14.98 -10.36
CA ALA A 66 -28.90 -15.62 -10.53
C ALA A 66 -27.93 -15.29 -9.38
N VAL A 67 -27.82 -14.01 -9.00
CA VAL A 67 -27.00 -13.57 -7.85
C VAL A 67 -27.48 -14.23 -6.55
N ARG A 68 -28.80 -14.37 -6.34
CA ARG A 68 -29.35 -15.05 -5.17
C ARG A 68 -28.99 -16.54 -5.12
N HIS A 69 -29.07 -17.25 -6.24
CA HIS A 69 -28.66 -18.66 -6.31
C HIS A 69 -27.15 -18.84 -6.09
N LEU A 70 -26.31 -17.97 -6.66
CA LEU A 70 -24.86 -17.99 -6.45
C LEU A 70 -24.48 -17.73 -4.99
N LYS A 71 -25.11 -16.73 -4.35
CA LYS A 71 -24.91 -16.48 -2.93
C LYS A 71 -25.28 -17.70 -2.08
N MET A 72 -26.44 -18.31 -2.30
CA MET A 72 -26.85 -19.52 -1.58
C MET A 72 -25.90 -20.71 -1.82
N GLY A 73 -25.34 -20.86 -3.03
CA GLY A 73 -24.31 -21.86 -3.34
C GLY A 73 -22.99 -21.61 -2.60
N ALA A 74 -22.56 -20.35 -2.51
CA ALA A 74 -21.37 -19.94 -1.77
C ALA A 74 -21.53 -20.08 -0.25
N GLU A 75 -22.70 -19.72 0.31
CA GLU A 75 -23.05 -19.96 1.71
C GLU A 75 -23.06 -21.46 2.04
N ALA A 76 -23.62 -22.29 1.16
CA ALA A 76 -23.61 -23.75 1.32
C ALA A 76 -22.21 -24.37 1.20
N LEU A 77 -21.31 -23.80 0.39
CA LEU A 77 -19.90 -24.19 0.38
C LEU A 77 -19.21 -23.78 1.68
N ALA A 78 -19.39 -22.54 2.15
CA ALA A 78 -18.78 -22.04 3.38
C ALA A 78 -19.15 -22.91 4.58
N ALA A 79 -20.42 -23.30 4.71
CA ALA A 79 -20.87 -24.25 5.71
C ALA A 79 -20.15 -25.61 5.59
N ARG A 80 -20.17 -26.25 4.42
CA ARG A 80 -19.51 -27.56 4.18
C ARG A 80 -18.00 -27.54 4.46
N LEU A 81 -17.30 -26.45 4.10
CA LEU A 81 -15.88 -26.31 4.39
C LEU A 81 -15.65 -26.12 5.90
N SER A 82 -16.47 -25.28 6.56
CA SER A 82 -16.41 -25.06 8.01
C SER A 82 -16.65 -26.36 8.78
N ASP A 83 -17.71 -27.12 8.46
CA ASP A 83 -18.03 -28.41 9.07
C ASP A 83 -16.86 -29.41 8.92
N ARG A 84 -16.23 -29.44 7.74
CA ARG A 84 -15.09 -30.34 7.47
C ARG A 84 -13.82 -29.91 8.21
N MET A 85 -13.55 -28.61 8.35
CA MET A 85 -12.39 -28.11 9.09
C MET A 85 -12.58 -28.23 10.60
N ASN A 86 -13.77 -27.92 11.12
CA ASN A 86 -14.15 -28.18 12.51
C ASN A 86 -14.00 -29.66 12.85
N TYR A 87 -14.49 -30.57 12.01
CA TYR A 87 -14.31 -32.01 12.20
C TYR A 87 -12.83 -32.43 12.25
N LEU A 88 -11.98 -31.92 11.35
CA LEU A 88 -10.55 -32.23 11.37
C LEU A 88 -9.84 -31.62 12.59
N SER A 89 -10.23 -30.42 13.00
CA SER A 89 -9.74 -29.74 14.20
C SER A 89 -10.06 -30.56 15.46
N THR A 90 -11.32 -30.95 15.68
CA THR A 90 -11.71 -31.80 16.81
C THR A 90 -11.03 -33.17 16.80
N MET A 91 -10.85 -33.80 15.63
CA MET A 91 -10.10 -35.06 15.53
C MET A 91 -8.59 -34.91 15.80
N LEU A 92 -8.03 -33.72 15.60
CA LEU A 92 -6.62 -33.42 15.89
C LEU A 92 -6.44 -33.07 17.37
N ASP A 93 -7.36 -32.29 17.95
CA ASP A 93 -7.45 -31.95 19.37
C ASP A 93 -7.54 -33.22 20.25
N GLN A 94 -8.45 -34.13 19.90
CA GLN A 94 -8.58 -35.46 20.53
C GLN A 94 -7.36 -36.37 20.36
N ALA A 95 -6.47 -36.06 19.42
CA ALA A 95 -5.21 -36.78 19.23
C ALA A 95 -3.99 -36.06 19.86
N ALA A 96 -4.19 -34.84 20.36
CA ALA A 96 -3.24 -34.07 21.14
C ALA A 96 -3.47 -34.21 22.66
N ASP A 97 -4.71 -34.46 23.11
CA ASP A 97 -5.09 -34.76 24.50
C ASP A 97 -4.68 -36.20 24.92
N ASP A 98 -3.39 -36.50 24.80
CA ASP A 98 -2.79 -37.81 25.09
C ASP A 98 -1.64 -37.66 26.12
N ALA A 99 -1.87 -38.15 27.33
CA ALA A 99 -0.94 -38.01 28.46
C ALA A 99 0.34 -38.88 28.34
N GLU A 100 0.47 -39.72 27.33
CA GLU A 100 1.72 -40.39 26.95
C GLU A 100 2.47 -39.54 25.90
N LEU A 101 1.77 -38.97 24.92
CA LEU A 101 2.34 -38.02 23.96
C LEU A 101 3.02 -36.83 24.65
N ALA A 102 2.36 -36.23 25.64
CA ALA A 102 2.92 -35.13 26.42
C ALA A 102 4.26 -35.49 27.10
N LYS A 103 4.41 -36.73 27.58
CA LYS A 103 5.65 -37.22 28.22
C LYS A 103 6.77 -37.47 27.20
N LEU A 104 6.43 -37.97 26.02
CA LEU A 104 7.40 -38.18 24.92
C LEU A 104 7.94 -36.85 24.37
N LEU A 105 7.09 -35.83 24.29
CA LEU A 105 7.54 -34.49 23.88
C LEU A 105 8.49 -33.86 24.90
N LEU A 106 8.23 -34.04 26.20
CA LEU A 106 9.11 -33.58 27.28
C LEU A 106 10.40 -34.41 27.43
N SER A 107 10.45 -35.66 26.96
CA SER A 107 11.65 -36.50 27.02
C SER A 107 12.59 -36.34 25.81
N GLY A 108 12.06 -35.86 24.67
CA GLY A 108 12.83 -35.63 23.45
C GLY A 108 13.23 -36.89 22.67
N ASP A 109 12.66 -38.07 22.97
CA ASP A 109 13.02 -39.30 22.24
C ASP A 109 12.46 -39.31 20.80
N SER A 110 13.36 -39.16 19.84
CA SER A 110 13.01 -38.99 18.44
C SER A 110 12.45 -40.24 17.74
N ASP A 111 12.67 -41.45 18.27
CA ASP A 111 12.18 -42.69 17.63
C ASP A 111 10.82 -43.14 18.18
N ASP A 112 10.55 -42.94 19.47
CA ASP A 112 9.21 -43.15 20.03
C ASP A 112 8.19 -42.12 19.50
N LEU A 113 8.61 -40.86 19.32
CA LEU A 113 7.78 -39.83 18.64
C LEU A 113 7.38 -40.26 17.22
N ARG A 114 8.28 -40.90 16.45
CA ARG A 114 7.96 -41.48 15.12
C ARG A 114 7.01 -42.68 15.21
N GLY A 115 6.93 -43.35 16.36
CA GLY A 115 5.88 -44.33 16.66
C GLY A 115 4.52 -43.65 16.82
N LYS A 116 4.47 -42.61 17.64
CA LYS A 116 3.26 -41.84 17.96
C LYS A 116 2.70 -41.07 16.74
N GLU A 117 3.55 -40.49 15.89
CA GLU A 117 3.18 -39.91 14.57
C GLU A 117 2.37 -40.91 13.71
N LYS A 118 2.79 -42.18 13.66
CA LYS A 118 2.12 -43.24 12.89
C LYS A 118 0.81 -43.70 13.53
N ALA A 119 0.62 -43.49 14.83
CA ALA A 119 -0.63 -43.77 15.53
C ALA A 119 -1.65 -42.66 15.26
N ILE A 120 -1.29 -41.39 15.49
CA ILE A 120 -2.13 -40.21 15.22
C ILE A 120 -2.57 -40.18 13.75
N ARG A 121 -1.68 -40.54 12.82
CA ARG A 121 -2.00 -40.65 11.38
C ARG A 121 -3.07 -41.70 11.03
N LYS A 122 -3.38 -42.65 11.91
CA LYS A 122 -4.51 -43.59 11.75
C LYS A 122 -5.81 -43.06 12.36
N LEU A 123 -5.72 -42.14 13.32
CA LEU A 123 -6.87 -41.54 14.00
C LEU A 123 -7.44 -40.37 13.20
N VAL A 124 -6.59 -39.47 12.69
CA VAL A 124 -7.01 -38.23 12.01
C VAL A 124 -7.39 -38.50 10.53
N PRO A 125 -8.68 -38.45 10.11
CA PRO A 125 -9.08 -39.04 8.84
C PRO A 125 -8.70 -38.21 7.61
N GLY A 126 -7.75 -38.75 6.84
CA GLY A 126 -7.25 -38.13 5.61
C GLY A 126 -5.94 -37.34 5.77
N VAL A 127 -5.34 -37.30 6.97
CA VAL A 127 -4.07 -36.60 7.16
C VAL A 127 -2.97 -37.20 6.27
N TRP A 128 -2.29 -36.33 5.52
CA TRP A 128 -1.19 -36.74 4.63
C TRP A 128 0.07 -37.01 5.45
N HIS A 129 0.47 -36.08 6.31
CA HIS A 129 1.56 -36.26 7.27
C HIS A 129 1.20 -35.63 8.62
N VAL A 130 1.62 -36.29 9.69
CA VAL A 130 1.63 -35.76 11.06
C VAL A 130 3.09 -35.54 11.43
N ARG A 131 3.38 -34.45 12.14
CA ARG A 131 4.66 -34.19 12.79
C ARG A 131 4.42 -33.86 14.26
N LEU A 132 5.35 -34.27 15.11
CA LEU A 132 5.38 -33.91 16.52
C LEU A 132 6.59 -33.02 16.78
N PHE A 133 6.37 -31.91 17.48
CA PHE A 133 7.40 -30.94 17.85
C PHE A 133 7.32 -30.65 19.36
N PRO A 134 8.46 -30.54 20.08
CA PRO A 134 8.47 -30.02 21.44
C PRO A 134 8.15 -28.52 21.45
N PHE A 135 7.94 -27.97 22.63
CA PHE A 135 7.75 -26.53 22.85
C PHE A 135 8.94 -25.70 22.34
N GLU A 136 8.67 -24.49 21.84
CA GLU A 136 9.62 -23.51 21.27
C GLU A 136 10.40 -23.98 20.03
N TRP A 137 9.92 -25.02 19.33
CA TRP A 137 10.57 -25.55 18.14
C TRP A 137 10.69 -24.52 17.01
N ASN A 138 11.91 -24.25 16.56
CA ASN A 138 12.24 -23.18 15.62
C ASN A 138 12.98 -23.64 14.33
N GLU A 139 13.28 -24.93 14.18
CA GLU A 139 14.01 -25.47 13.02
C GLU A 139 13.08 -25.95 11.88
N LEU A 140 13.50 -25.78 10.62
CA LEU A 140 12.74 -26.27 9.46
C LEU A 140 13.09 -27.72 9.10
N ASP A 141 12.14 -28.64 9.29
CA ASP A 141 12.20 -29.99 8.71
C ASP A 141 12.01 -29.94 7.18
N THR A 142 13.15 -29.89 6.51
CA THR A 142 13.31 -29.99 5.05
C THR A 142 13.46 -31.43 4.55
N GLN A 143 13.54 -32.42 5.45
CA GLN A 143 13.85 -33.82 5.11
C GLN A 143 12.59 -34.64 4.82
N ARG A 144 11.48 -34.36 5.52
CA ARG A 144 10.19 -35.05 5.28
C ARG A 144 9.32 -34.24 4.31
N LYS A 145 8.71 -34.90 3.32
CA LYS A 145 7.72 -34.27 2.41
C LYS A 145 6.29 -34.32 3.00
N PRO A 146 5.44 -33.29 2.82
CA PRO A 146 5.78 -31.96 2.30
C PRO A 146 6.74 -31.25 3.26
N HIS A 147 7.75 -30.56 2.73
CA HIS A 147 8.75 -29.86 3.54
C HIS A 147 8.05 -28.81 4.44
N MET A 148 8.66 -28.46 5.57
CA MET A 148 8.21 -27.28 6.32
C MET A 148 8.55 -25.99 5.54
N SER A 149 7.72 -24.98 5.75
CA SER A 149 7.97 -23.59 5.36
C SER A 149 7.91 -22.70 6.61
N PHE A 150 8.26 -21.42 6.51
CA PHE A 150 8.19 -20.53 7.69
C PHE A 150 6.76 -20.31 8.21
N ALA A 151 5.73 -20.42 7.37
CA ALA A 151 4.33 -20.51 7.81
C ALA A 151 4.09 -21.78 8.67
N SER A 152 4.80 -22.87 8.38
CA SER A 152 4.79 -24.11 9.17
C SER A 152 5.56 -24.00 10.50
N LEU A 153 6.23 -22.88 10.78
CA LEU A 153 6.73 -22.52 12.13
C LEU A 153 5.81 -21.50 12.82
N ASP A 154 5.24 -20.57 12.06
CA ASP A 154 4.28 -19.60 12.60
C ASP A 154 3.03 -20.29 13.15
N ILE A 155 2.50 -21.29 12.44
CA ILE A 155 1.37 -22.11 12.89
C ILE A 155 1.66 -22.88 14.19
N LEU A 156 2.92 -23.26 14.46
CA LEU A 156 3.30 -23.89 15.73
C LEU A 156 3.20 -22.88 16.87
N ARG A 157 3.78 -21.69 16.69
CA ARG A 157 3.74 -20.60 17.67
C ARG A 157 2.31 -20.12 17.94
N GLN A 158 1.46 -20.09 16.92
CA GLN A 158 0.04 -19.80 17.09
C GLN A 158 -0.66 -20.85 17.96
N ALA A 159 -0.35 -22.15 17.81
CA ALA A 159 -0.87 -23.20 18.68
C ALA A 159 -0.36 -23.09 20.13
N GLU A 160 0.93 -22.81 20.31
CA GLU A 160 1.57 -22.62 21.62
C GLU A 160 0.99 -21.43 22.39
N GLN A 161 0.94 -20.26 21.74
CA GLN A 161 0.46 -19.01 22.34
C GLN A 161 -1.07 -18.99 22.50
N GLY A 162 -1.80 -19.49 21.50
CA GLY A 162 -3.27 -19.51 21.48
C GLY A 162 -3.90 -20.61 22.34
N LYS A 163 -3.10 -21.59 22.81
CA LYS A 163 -3.52 -22.75 23.62
C LYS A 163 -4.77 -23.46 23.07
N THR A 164 -4.93 -23.45 21.75
CA THR A 164 -6.07 -24.01 21.01
C THR A 164 -5.60 -24.48 19.63
N VAL A 165 -6.39 -25.32 18.95
CA VAL A 165 -6.09 -25.71 17.56
C VAL A 165 -6.19 -24.50 16.65
N THR A 166 -5.18 -24.28 15.80
CA THR A 166 -5.12 -23.14 14.89
C THR A 166 -6.23 -23.17 13.84
N ALA A 167 -6.51 -22.01 13.25
CA ALA A 167 -7.26 -21.96 12.01
C ALA A 167 -6.51 -22.74 10.90
N ALA A 168 -7.25 -23.39 10.00
CA ALA A 168 -6.66 -24.05 8.84
C ALA A 168 -6.15 -23.02 7.83
N GLU A 169 -4.96 -23.26 7.31
CA GLU A 169 -4.33 -22.42 6.30
C GLU A 169 -3.60 -23.23 5.22
N MET A 170 -3.35 -22.62 4.06
CA MET A 170 -2.66 -23.20 2.92
C MET A 170 -1.17 -22.83 2.92
N HIS A 171 -0.30 -23.83 2.95
CA HIS A 171 1.15 -23.68 2.85
C HIS A 171 1.66 -24.04 1.45
N GLN A 172 2.72 -23.34 1.01
CA GLN A 172 3.49 -23.63 -0.22
C GLN A 172 2.61 -23.80 -1.48
N PHE A 173 1.57 -22.97 -1.61
CA PHE A 173 0.65 -22.96 -2.74
C PHE A 173 1.38 -22.90 -4.10
N GLY A 174 0.90 -23.66 -5.08
CA GLY A 174 1.49 -23.75 -6.43
C GLY A 174 2.72 -24.69 -6.54
N SER A 175 3.25 -25.20 -5.43
CA SER A 175 4.36 -26.17 -5.43
C SER A 175 3.90 -27.64 -5.38
N GLU A 176 4.82 -28.59 -5.59
CA GLU A 176 4.55 -30.02 -5.31
C GLU A 176 4.40 -30.35 -3.81
N HIS A 177 4.63 -29.38 -2.92
CA HIS A 177 4.45 -29.50 -1.46
C HIS A 177 3.19 -28.82 -0.95
N GLN A 178 2.36 -28.26 -1.85
CA GLN A 178 1.19 -27.50 -1.45
C GLN A 178 0.23 -28.34 -0.58
N HIS A 179 -0.06 -27.86 0.62
CA HIS A 179 -0.89 -28.57 1.58
C HIS A 179 -1.64 -27.61 2.50
N ILE A 180 -2.70 -28.10 3.12
CA ILE A 180 -3.40 -27.40 4.19
C ILE A 180 -2.77 -27.83 5.52
N ALA A 181 -2.48 -26.89 6.41
CA ALA A 181 -1.90 -27.14 7.72
C ALA A 181 -2.91 -26.82 8.83
N LEU A 182 -2.81 -27.59 9.92
CA LEU A 182 -3.47 -27.39 11.21
C LEU A 182 -2.45 -27.76 12.30
N ALA A 183 -2.41 -26.99 13.39
CA ALA A 183 -1.56 -27.27 14.54
C ALA A 183 -2.39 -27.31 15.84
N ALA A 184 -2.16 -28.30 16.69
CA ALA A 184 -2.83 -28.46 17.98
C ALA A 184 -1.79 -28.56 19.12
N PRO A 185 -1.94 -27.78 20.21
CA PRO A 185 -1.02 -27.87 21.34
C PRO A 185 -1.26 -29.15 22.15
N VAL A 186 -0.18 -29.74 22.66
CA VAL A 186 -0.20 -30.85 23.62
C VAL A 186 0.06 -30.28 25.01
N PHE A 187 -0.79 -30.60 25.98
CA PHE A 187 -0.67 -30.07 27.34
C PHE A 187 0.11 -31.01 28.28
N SER A 188 0.85 -30.42 29.23
CA SER A 188 1.54 -31.16 30.28
C SER A 188 0.54 -31.86 31.24
N PRO A 189 0.88 -33.05 31.79
CA PRO A 189 0.02 -33.75 32.74
C PRO A 189 0.17 -33.18 34.15
N GLY A 190 -0.55 -32.09 34.45
CA GLY A 190 -0.59 -31.41 35.76
C GLY A 190 -1.88 -30.61 35.98
N GLU A 191 -2.00 -29.92 37.11
CA GLU A 191 -3.12 -29.00 37.38
C GLU A 191 -2.98 -27.70 36.57
N GLU A 192 -1.74 -27.21 36.38
CA GLU A 192 -1.43 -26.10 35.47
C GLU A 192 -1.16 -26.65 34.07
N LYS A 193 -2.08 -26.42 33.12
CA LYS A 193 -1.94 -26.83 31.71
C LYS A 193 -0.97 -25.91 30.95
N GLU A 194 0.30 -26.24 31.02
CA GLU A 194 1.36 -25.71 30.15
C GLU A 194 1.43 -26.49 28.83
N VAL A 195 2.05 -25.91 27.80
CA VAL A 195 2.19 -26.55 26.48
C VAL A 195 3.51 -27.32 26.44
N ALA A 196 3.42 -28.65 26.33
CA ALA A 196 4.57 -29.54 26.21
C ALA A 196 5.13 -29.61 24.77
N GLY A 197 4.33 -29.21 23.77
CA GLY A 197 4.69 -29.17 22.36
C GLY A 197 3.45 -29.13 21.46
N VAL A 198 3.60 -29.48 20.18
CA VAL A 198 2.59 -29.28 19.14
C VAL A 198 2.47 -30.49 18.20
N VAL A 199 1.23 -30.87 17.88
CA VAL A 199 0.90 -31.79 16.79
C VAL A 199 0.59 -30.99 15.52
N HIS A 200 1.44 -31.12 14.49
CA HIS A 200 1.25 -30.47 13.19
C HIS A 200 0.74 -31.45 12.14
N ALA A 201 -0.43 -31.19 11.57
CA ALA A 201 -1.10 -32.04 10.59
C ALA A 201 -1.18 -31.38 9.21
N SER A 202 -0.60 -32.04 8.19
CA SER A 202 -0.66 -31.62 6.78
C SER A 202 -1.71 -32.43 6.01
N PHE A 203 -2.59 -31.78 5.26
CA PHE A 203 -3.67 -32.38 4.45
C PHE A 203 -3.54 -31.99 2.97
N ARG A 204 -3.99 -32.87 2.06
CA ARG A 204 -3.95 -32.58 0.60
C ARG A 204 -5.18 -31.79 0.16
N LEU A 205 -4.98 -30.69 -0.56
CA LEU A 205 -6.03 -29.86 -1.17
C LEU A 205 -7.02 -30.70 -2.04
N SER A 206 -6.54 -31.78 -2.66
CA SER A 206 -7.37 -32.72 -3.43
C SER A 206 -8.54 -33.35 -2.65
N GLN A 207 -8.50 -33.37 -1.32
CA GLN A 207 -9.61 -33.84 -0.48
C GLN A 207 -10.74 -32.83 -0.34
N MET A 208 -10.46 -31.55 -0.63
CA MET A 208 -11.44 -30.45 -0.57
C MET A 208 -11.93 -30.03 -1.95
N GLN A 209 -11.15 -30.31 -3.01
CA GLN A 209 -11.53 -30.05 -4.40
C GLN A 209 -12.91 -30.61 -4.77
N ALA A 210 -13.29 -31.78 -4.26
CA ALA A 210 -14.62 -32.37 -4.53
C ALA A 210 -15.79 -31.56 -3.94
N ALA A 211 -15.58 -30.85 -2.83
CA ALA A 211 -16.60 -29.96 -2.26
C ALA A 211 -16.69 -28.64 -3.06
N ILE A 212 -15.56 -28.15 -3.56
CA ILE A 212 -15.44 -26.89 -4.33
C ILE A 212 -15.96 -27.07 -5.76
N ASP A 213 -15.64 -28.21 -6.41
CA ASP A 213 -16.15 -28.58 -7.73
C ASP A 213 -17.70 -28.62 -7.74
N ALA A 214 -18.33 -29.06 -6.65
CA ALA A 214 -19.79 -29.17 -6.51
C ALA A 214 -20.54 -27.82 -6.44
N VAL A 215 -19.87 -26.70 -6.76
CA VAL A 215 -20.45 -25.35 -6.90
C VAL A 215 -20.48 -24.90 -8.37
N SER A 216 -20.07 -25.75 -9.32
CA SER A 216 -20.26 -25.50 -10.77
C SER A 216 -21.72 -25.24 -11.16
N ASP A 217 -22.65 -25.89 -10.46
CA ASP A 217 -24.04 -26.06 -10.90
C ASP A 217 -24.88 -24.78 -10.78
N TYR A 218 -24.35 -23.73 -10.13
CA TYR A 218 -25.02 -22.44 -9.93
C TYR A 218 -24.73 -21.41 -11.03
N GLY A 219 -23.97 -21.76 -12.08
CA GLY A 219 -23.88 -20.97 -13.32
C GLY A 219 -23.09 -19.66 -13.24
N GLY A 220 -22.13 -19.56 -12.30
CA GLY A 220 -21.28 -18.38 -12.11
C GLY A 220 -19.98 -18.74 -11.40
N ARG A 221 -19.04 -17.77 -11.34
CA ARG A 221 -17.69 -17.99 -10.81
C ARG A 221 -17.67 -17.87 -9.29
N VAL A 222 -17.13 -18.89 -8.63
CA VAL A 222 -16.90 -18.93 -7.18
C VAL A 222 -15.43 -19.29 -6.92
N GLU A 223 -14.80 -18.52 -6.05
CA GLU A 223 -13.39 -18.61 -5.66
C GLU A 223 -13.29 -18.84 -4.16
N VAL A 224 -12.46 -19.80 -3.73
CA VAL A 224 -12.01 -19.88 -2.33
C VAL A 224 -10.67 -19.16 -2.25
N ARG A 225 -10.52 -18.23 -1.31
CA ARG A 225 -9.30 -17.42 -1.14
C ARG A 225 -8.82 -17.46 0.30
N GLN A 226 -7.52 -17.37 0.50
CA GLN A 226 -6.90 -17.16 1.81
C GLN A 226 -6.66 -15.67 2.03
N VAL A 227 -7.07 -15.17 3.20
CA VAL A 227 -6.99 -13.76 3.60
C VAL A 227 -5.90 -13.61 4.65
N GLY A 228 -4.68 -13.33 4.19
CA GLY A 228 -3.54 -13.03 5.04
C GLY A 228 -2.43 -12.35 4.23
N GLY A 229 -1.94 -11.20 4.70
CA GLY A 229 -0.95 -10.39 3.97
C GLY A 229 -1.55 -9.39 2.98
N SER A 230 -0.73 -8.90 2.05
CA SER A 230 -1.02 -7.76 1.16
C SER A 230 -1.88 -8.08 -0.07
N LYS A 231 -2.15 -9.36 -0.36
CA LYS A 231 -3.03 -9.85 -1.43
C LYS A 231 -3.73 -11.13 -0.98
N ALA A 232 -5.03 -11.24 -1.24
CA ALA A 232 -5.77 -12.49 -1.04
C ALA A 232 -5.31 -13.55 -2.06
N LEU A 233 -5.05 -14.76 -1.60
CA LEU A 233 -4.51 -15.86 -2.40
C LEU A 233 -5.64 -16.80 -2.85
N THR A 234 -5.98 -16.82 -4.13
CA THR A 234 -7.02 -17.72 -4.67
C THR A 234 -6.57 -19.18 -4.64
N LEU A 235 -7.12 -19.95 -3.72
CA LEU A 235 -6.80 -21.37 -3.49
C LEU A 235 -7.43 -22.28 -4.54
N ALA A 236 -8.65 -21.97 -4.96
CA ALA A 236 -9.41 -22.74 -5.94
C ALA A 236 -10.50 -21.89 -6.61
N VAL A 237 -10.91 -22.29 -7.81
CA VAL A 237 -12.03 -21.72 -8.57
C VAL A 237 -12.90 -22.88 -9.07
N ASN A 238 -14.22 -22.71 -9.13
CA ASN A 238 -15.12 -23.72 -9.69
C ASN A 238 -14.90 -23.92 -11.22
N LYS A 239 -15.04 -25.16 -11.69
CA LYS A 239 -14.79 -25.53 -13.09
C LYS A 239 -15.86 -24.92 -14.01
N GLY A 240 -15.41 -24.38 -15.15
CA GLY A 240 -16.26 -23.71 -16.15
C GLY A 240 -16.20 -22.18 -16.14
N ALA A 241 -15.40 -21.57 -15.25
CA ALA A 241 -15.36 -20.11 -15.05
C ALA A 241 -14.13 -19.38 -15.66
N GLU A 242 -13.51 -19.96 -16.69
CA GLU A 242 -12.43 -19.30 -17.44
C GLU A 242 -13.01 -18.16 -18.31
N GLY A 243 -12.58 -16.92 -18.04
CA GLY A 243 -12.90 -15.75 -18.87
C GLY A 243 -14.08 -14.87 -18.43
N THR A 244 -14.86 -15.22 -17.40
CA THR A 244 -15.96 -14.38 -16.90
C THR A 244 -15.44 -13.21 -16.04
N ALA A 245 -15.17 -12.08 -16.69
CA ALA A 245 -14.88 -10.80 -16.05
C ALA A 245 -16.17 -10.16 -15.48
N GLY A 246 -16.50 -10.51 -14.24
CA GLY A 246 -17.59 -9.92 -13.46
C GLY A 246 -17.08 -9.01 -12.33
N LYS A 247 -18.01 -8.29 -11.68
CA LYS A 247 -17.70 -7.54 -10.46
C LYS A 247 -17.59 -8.52 -9.28
N VAL A 248 -16.59 -8.31 -8.43
CA VAL A 248 -16.38 -9.10 -7.20
C VAL A 248 -17.45 -8.73 -6.17
N ALA A 249 -18.23 -9.71 -5.71
CA ALA A 249 -19.14 -9.55 -4.58
C ALA A 249 -18.41 -9.72 -3.24
N ALA A 250 -19.08 -9.38 -2.13
CA ALA A 250 -18.51 -9.49 -0.79
C ALA A 250 -18.19 -10.96 -0.41
N GLY A 251 -17.05 -11.16 0.24
CA GLY A 251 -16.59 -12.46 0.71
C GLY A 251 -17.40 -13.02 1.87
N ILE A 252 -17.57 -14.34 1.91
CA ILE A 252 -18.18 -15.10 3.01
C ILE A 252 -17.06 -15.82 3.76
N THR A 253 -16.89 -15.56 5.05
CA THR A 253 -15.85 -16.21 5.86
C THR A 253 -16.14 -17.69 6.11
N VAL A 254 -15.09 -18.51 6.16
CA VAL A 254 -15.17 -19.95 6.46
C VAL A 254 -14.64 -20.19 7.89
N ALA A 255 -15.50 -20.65 8.78
CA ALA A 255 -15.16 -20.82 10.20
C ALA A 255 -14.11 -21.92 10.39
N GLY A 256 -13.21 -21.72 11.37
CA GLY A 256 -12.06 -22.61 11.59
C GLY A 256 -10.94 -22.46 10.56
N THR A 257 -10.93 -21.41 9.74
CA THR A 257 -9.93 -21.15 8.69
C THR A 257 -9.62 -19.65 8.58
N ILE A 258 -8.54 -19.31 7.87
CA ILE A 258 -8.28 -17.93 7.40
C ILE A 258 -8.77 -17.71 5.96
N TRP A 259 -9.89 -18.32 5.57
CA TRP A 259 -10.40 -18.31 4.20
C TRP A 259 -11.73 -17.54 4.03
N GLU A 260 -11.87 -16.92 2.86
CA GLU A 260 -13.12 -16.35 2.34
C GLU A 260 -13.59 -17.12 1.10
N ILE A 261 -14.90 -17.10 0.85
CA ILE A 261 -15.51 -17.52 -0.41
C ILE A 261 -16.07 -16.29 -1.10
N VAL A 262 -15.55 -16.02 -2.30
CA VAL A 262 -15.92 -14.88 -3.13
C VAL A 262 -16.64 -15.40 -4.37
N TYR A 263 -17.75 -14.76 -4.73
CA TYR A 263 -18.46 -15.02 -5.98
C TYR A 263 -18.45 -13.76 -6.86
N LEU A 264 -18.47 -13.94 -8.17
CA LEU A 264 -18.56 -12.83 -9.13
C LEU A 264 -19.98 -12.75 -9.69
N GLU A 265 -20.47 -11.52 -9.84
CA GLU A 265 -21.80 -11.25 -10.41
C GLU A 265 -21.84 -11.71 -11.89
N PRO A 266 -22.81 -12.56 -12.30
CA PRO A 266 -22.84 -13.13 -13.64
C PRO A 266 -23.35 -12.10 -14.65
N SER A 267 -22.56 -11.81 -15.68
CA SER A 267 -22.95 -10.91 -16.76
C SER A 267 -24.04 -11.53 -17.64
N VAL A 268 -25.31 -11.31 -17.31
CA VAL A 268 -26.47 -11.86 -18.04
C VAL A 268 -26.64 -11.18 -19.40
N MET A 269 -25.91 -11.67 -20.41
CA MET A 269 -26.14 -11.30 -21.80
C MET A 269 -27.53 -11.76 -22.24
N PRO A 270 -28.33 -10.91 -22.92
CA PRO A 270 -29.69 -11.27 -23.33
C PRO A 270 -29.67 -12.35 -24.42
N ASP A 271 -30.36 -13.45 -24.17
CA ASP A 271 -30.63 -14.49 -25.16
C ASP A 271 -31.35 -13.90 -26.40
N GLN A 272 -30.89 -14.30 -27.59
CA GLN A 272 -31.50 -13.91 -28.86
C GLN A 272 -32.98 -14.36 -28.95
N THR A 273 -33.38 -15.48 -28.34
CA THR A 273 -34.79 -15.87 -28.33
C THR A 273 -35.63 -14.97 -27.42
N ALA A 274 -35.06 -14.40 -26.35
CA ALA A 274 -35.74 -13.42 -25.51
C ALA A 274 -35.97 -12.11 -26.28
N LEU A 275 -34.93 -11.57 -26.94
CA LEU A 275 -35.06 -10.39 -27.80
C LEU A 275 -36.14 -10.58 -28.89
N LEU A 276 -36.15 -11.76 -29.53
CA LEU A 276 -37.12 -12.10 -30.56
C LEU A 276 -38.56 -12.20 -30.02
N LYS A 277 -38.77 -12.65 -28.78
CA LYS A 277 -40.10 -12.66 -28.13
C LYS A 277 -40.60 -11.24 -27.84
N PHE A 278 -39.76 -10.42 -27.20
CA PHE A 278 -40.15 -9.06 -26.78
C PHE A 278 -40.34 -8.07 -27.94
N LEU A 279 -39.68 -8.26 -29.10
CA LEU A 279 -39.91 -7.46 -30.30
C LEU A 279 -40.88 -8.12 -31.31
N GLY A 280 -40.79 -9.45 -31.49
CA GLY A 280 -41.54 -10.18 -32.51
C GLY A 280 -43.04 -10.26 -32.26
N VAL A 281 -43.47 -10.44 -31.01
CA VAL A 281 -44.90 -10.47 -30.68
C VAL A 281 -45.58 -9.10 -30.92
N PRO A 282 -45.06 -7.96 -30.42
CA PRO A 282 -45.68 -6.65 -30.70
C PRO A 282 -45.57 -6.21 -32.16
N THR A 283 -44.49 -6.52 -32.91
CA THR A 283 -44.43 -6.22 -34.35
C THR A 283 -45.61 -6.84 -35.10
N LEU A 284 -45.91 -8.12 -34.86
CA LEU A 284 -46.99 -8.86 -35.52
C LEU A 284 -48.37 -8.29 -35.18
N GLY A 285 -48.60 -7.95 -33.90
CA GLY A 285 -49.85 -7.32 -33.45
C GLY A 285 -50.08 -5.94 -34.09
N LEU A 286 -49.04 -5.10 -34.17
CA LEU A 286 -49.12 -3.79 -34.81
C LEU A 286 -49.37 -3.88 -36.32
N VAL A 287 -48.77 -4.85 -37.02
CA VAL A 287 -49.06 -5.10 -38.45
C VAL A 287 -50.53 -5.48 -38.67
N LEU A 288 -51.10 -6.32 -37.80
CA LEU A 288 -52.53 -6.67 -37.85
C LEU A 288 -53.44 -5.46 -37.60
N ILE A 289 -53.13 -4.63 -36.60
CA ILE A 289 -53.89 -3.39 -36.31
C ILE A 289 -53.81 -2.43 -37.49
N GLY A 290 -52.62 -2.22 -38.06
CA GLY A 290 -52.42 -1.35 -39.22
C GLY A 290 -53.18 -1.83 -40.47
N LEU A 291 -53.22 -3.14 -40.70
CA LEU A 291 -54.00 -3.75 -41.79
C LEU A 291 -55.51 -3.52 -41.60
N VAL A 292 -56.04 -3.70 -40.39
CA VAL A 292 -57.45 -3.43 -40.07
C VAL A 292 -57.78 -1.94 -40.26
N MET A 293 -56.94 -1.03 -39.75
CA MET A 293 -57.11 0.41 -39.93
C MET A 293 -57.07 0.81 -41.42
N PHE A 294 -56.19 0.20 -42.23
CA PHE A 294 -56.11 0.43 -43.68
C PHE A 294 -57.37 -0.04 -44.42
N VAL A 295 -57.88 -1.25 -44.10
CA VAL A 295 -59.12 -1.78 -44.70
C VAL A 295 -60.33 -0.91 -44.34
N GLN A 296 -60.45 -0.50 -43.08
CA GLN A 296 -61.54 0.38 -42.64
C GLN A 296 -61.42 1.79 -43.23
N SER A 297 -60.21 2.34 -43.34
CA SER A 297 -59.96 3.61 -44.03
C SER A 297 -60.32 3.56 -45.51
N LYS A 298 -60.02 2.47 -46.22
CA LYS A 298 -60.45 2.26 -47.61
C LYS A 298 -61.97 2.17 -47.74
N ARG A 299 -62.64 1.41 -46.87
CA ARG A 299 -64.12 1.31 -46.83
C ARG A 299 -64.77 2.67 -46.59
N LEU A 300 -64.31 3.42 -45.59
CA LEU A 300 -64.80 4.77 -45.30
C LEU A 300 -64.56 5.73 -46.48
N THR A 301 -63.39 5.68 -47.11
CA THR A 301 -63.08 6.49 -48.31
C THR A 301 -63.97 6.14 -49.50
N GLN A 302 -64.34 4.86 -49.66
CA GLN A 302 -65.30 4.42 -50.69
C GLN A 302 -66.73 4.88 -50.39
N ALA A 303 -67.17 4.79 -49.13
CA ALA A 303 -68.47 5.29 -48.69
C ALA A 303 -68.58 6.82 -48.89
N LEU A 304 -67.59 7.58 -48.43
CA LEU A 304 -67.55 9.04 -48.60
C LEU A 304 -67.51 9.47 -50.08
N LYS A 305 -66.81 8.75 -50.96
CA LYS A 305 -66.86 9.03 -52.41
C LYS A 305 -68.22 8.73 -53.03
N LYS A 306 -68.89 7.67 -52.58
CA LYS A 306 -70.25 7.31 -53.01
C LYS A 306 -71.26 8.37 -52.55
N ASP A 307 -71.16 8.81 -51.29
CA ASP A 307 -72.02 9.86 -50.73
C ASP A 307 -71.74 11.24 -51.36
N GLN A 308 -70.49 11.56 -51.69
CA GLN A 308 -70.13 12.76 -52.46
C GLN A 308 -70.79 12.76 -53.85
N GLY A 309 -70.81 11.61 -54.53
CA GLY A 309 -71.53 11.45 -55.80
C GLY A 309 -73.04 11.69 -55.66
N SER A 310 -73.66 11.12 -54.62
CA SER A 310 -75.06 11.37 -54.27
C SER A 310 -75.32 12.86 -54.04
N ILE A 311 -74.50 13.53 -53.23
CA ILE A 311 -74.61 14.98 -52.94
C ILE A 311 -74.58 15.81 -54.23
N ILE A 312 -73.64 15.53 -55.14
CA ILE A 312 -73.53 16.25 -56.42
C ILE A 312 -74.82 16.07 -57.24
N SER A 313 -75.36 14.85 -57.34
CA SER A 313 -76.61 14.60 -58.06
C SER A 313 -77.83 15.28 -57.43
N MET A 314 -77.93 15.32 -56.09
CA MET A 314 -79.00 16.02 -55.37
C MET A 314 -78.91 17.54 -55.53
N VAL A 315 -77.70 18.10 -55.54
CA VAL A 315 -77.46 19.53 -55.78
C VAL A 315 -77.78 19.91 -57.23
N GLU A 316 -77.43 19.08 -58.22
CA GLU A 316 -77.84 19.31 -59.61
C GLU A 316 -79.37 19.29 -59.77
N ALA A 317 -80.06 18.31 -59.18
CA ALA A 317 -81.52 18.25 -59.21
C ALA A 317 -82.17 19.47 -58.54
N ALA A 318 -81.64 19.91 -57.40
CA ALA A 318 -82.09 21.12 -56.71
C ALA A 318 -81.89 22.39 -57.54
N ILE A 319 -80.78 22.50 -58.28
CA ILE A 319 -80.49 23.63 -59.18
C ILE A 319 -81.40 23.61 -60.43
N LYS A 320 -81.73 22.41 -60.95
CA LYS A 320 -82.65 22.21 -62.08
C LYS A 320 -84.13 22.43 -61.71
N GLY A 321 -84.46 22.55 -60.43
CA GLY A 321 -85.83 22.70 -59.93
C GLY A 321 -86.63 21.39 -59.91
N GLU A 322 -85.95 20.25 -60.00
CA GLU A 322 -86.55 18.92 -60.01
C GLU A 322 -86.84 18.42 -58.58
N ALA A 323 -87.70 17.41 -58.46
CA ALA A 323 -88.07 16.84 -57.17
C ALA A 323 -86.92 16.00 -56.58
N VAL A 324 -86.16 16.59 -55.65
CA VAL A 324 -85.02 15.95 -54.98
C VAL A 324 -85.48 14.79 -54.09
N VAL A 325 -85.36 13.56 -54.58
CA VAL A 325 -85.50 12.33 -53.78
C VAL A 325 -84.19 12.06 -53.05
N SER A 326 -84.23 11.90 -51.73
CA SER A 326 -83.04 11.53 -50.95
C SER A 326 -82.80 10.01 -51.04
N PRO A 327 -81.64 9.54 -51.53
CA PRO A 327 -81.20 8.18 -51.29
C PRO A 327 -80.83 8.01 -49.80
N ALA A 328 -80.64 6.77 -49.35
CA ALA A 328 -80.00 6.49 -48.07
C ALA A 328 -78.50 6.81 -48.15
N ALA A 329 -77.96 7.51 -47.16
CA ALA A 329 -76.52 7.78 -47.08
C ALA A 329 -75.75 6.53 -46.63
N ASN A 330 -74.48 6.43 -47.03
CA ASN A 330 -73.59 5.33 -46.64
C ASN A 330 -72.77 5.68 -45.38
N THR A 331 -72.88 6.93 -44.90
CA THR A 331 -72.32 7.46 -43.66
C THR A 331 -73.35 8.32 -42.92
N ALA A 332 -73.43 8.21 -41.59
CA ALA A 332 -74.49 8.84 -40.79
C ALA A 332 -74.46 10.38 -40.83
N ASP A 333 -73.27 10.98 -40.84
CA ASP A 333 -73.11 12.44 -40.99
C ASP A 333 -73.66 12.96 -42.34
N CYS A 334 -73.65 12.09 -43.35
CA CYS A 334 -74.27 12.38 -44.64
C CYS A 334 -75.80 12.22 -44.63
N GLU A 335 -76.43 11.48 -43.71
CA GLU A 335 -77.91 11.47 -43.60
C GLU A 335 -78.44 12.86 -43.27
N VAL A 336 -77.84 13.52 -42.26
CA VAL A 336 -78.19 14.90 -41.91
C VAL A 336 -77.92 15.84 -43.08
N THR A 337 -76.84 15.63 -43.84
CA THR A 337 -76.49 16.47 -45.00
C THR A 337 -77.44 16.26 -46.19
N PHE A 338 -77.80 15.01 -46.52
CA PHE A 338 -78.75 14.68 -47.59
C PHE A 338 -80.15 15.19 -47.23
N ALA A 339 -80.57 14.98 -45.98
CA ALA A 339 -81.78 15.55 -45.43
C ALA A 339 -81.75 17.08 -45.53
N LEU A 340 -80.63 17.74 -45.17
CA LEU A 340 -80.50 19.19 -45.29
C LEU A 340 -80.53 19.65 -46.74
N ILE A 341 -80.00 18.90 -47.72
CA ILE A 341 -80.06 19.25 -49.15
C ILE A 341 -81.48 19.10 -49.70
N ALA A 342 -82.19 18.01 -49.39
CA ALA A 342 -83.61 17.86 -49.76
C ALA A 342 -84.49 18.93 -49.06
N GLN A 343 -84.18 19.22 -47.80
CA GLN A 343 -84.83 20.26 -47.00
C GLN A 343 -84.41 21.67 -47.45
N LEU A 344 -83.25 21.87 -48.10
CA LEU A 344 -82.81 23.13 -48.70
C LEU A 344 -83.29 23.32 -50.13
N GLY A 345 -83.53 22.28 -50.92
CA GLY A 345 -84.29 22.40 -52.18
C GLY A 345 -85.72 22.87 -51.88
N THR A 346 -86.40 22.17 -50.97
CA THR A 346 -87.75 22.56 -50.50
C THR A 346 -87.75 23.87 -49.69
N ASN A 347 -86.67 24.24 -49.00
CA ASN A 347 -86.52 25.55 -48.36
C ASN A 347 -85.88 26.64 -49.22
N TYR A 348 -85.39 26.39 -50.44
CA TYR A 348 -85.15 27.47 -51.40
C TYR A 348 -86.49 27.92 -51.98
N ALA A 349 -87.38 26.96 -52.23
CA ALA A 349 -88.80 27.21 -52.53
C ALA A 349 -89.60 27.84 -51.36
N ARG A 350 -89.16 27.70 -50.09
CA ARG A 350 -89.86 28.28 -48.92
C ARG A 350 -89.18 29.46 -48.22
N ARG A 351 -87.86 29.57 -48.13
CA ARG A 351 -87.12 30.71 -47.50
C ARG A 351 -87.04 31.98 -48.34
N ARG A 352 -87.83 32.07 -49.42
CA ARG A 352 -88.36 33.39 -49.84
C ARG A 352 -89.36 33.97 -48.81
N LYS A 353 -89.73 33.21 -47.77
CA LYS A 353 -90.53 33.62 -46.61
C LYS A 353 -89.74 33.41 -45.29
N SER A 354 -89.69 34.45 -44.45
CA SER A 354 -89.33 34.50 -43.01
C SER A 354 -87.92 34.09 -42.50
N ALA A 355 -87.39 34.92 -41.58
CA ALA A 355 -86.23 34.72 -40.68
C ALA A 355 -86.72 34.70 -39.18
N GLY A 356 -85.95 34.53 -38.09
CA GLY A 356 -84.51 34.32 -37.78
C GLY A 356 -84.20 34.40 -36.24
N SER A 357 -82.92 34.33 -35.78
CA SER A 357 -82.37 34.63 -34.39
C SER A 357 -82.51 33.56 -33.24
N ALA A 358 -81.75 33.45 -32.11
CA ALA A 358 -80.29 33.57 -31.70
C ALA A 358 -79.99 33.21 -30.16
N ALA A 359 -78.69 33.10 -29.70
CA ALA A 359 -78.11 33.06 -28.28
C ALA A 359 -78.15 31.75 -27.38
N ALA A 360 -77.42 31.48 -26.24
CA ALA A 360 -76.19 31.97 -25.49
C ALA A 360 -75.66 31.00 -24.31
N PRO A 361 -74.47 31.20 -23.62
CA PRO A 361 -73.76 30.26 -22.66
C PRO A 361 -73.10 30.85 -21.31
N VAL A 362 -72.24 30.11 -20.48
CA VAL A 362 -71.01 30.55 -19.61
C VAL A 362 -70.54 29.72 -18.30
N GLN A 363 -69.20 29.70 -17.98
CA GLN A 363 -68.17 29.43 -16.84
C GLN A 363 -68.50 29.09 -15.29
N GLU A 364 -67.65 28.82 -14.22
CA GLU A 364 -66.24 28.38 -13.72
C GLU A 364 -66.15 28.36 -12.10
N ALA A 365 -65.13 28.07 -11.20
CA ALA A 365 -63.80 27.34 -10.99
C ALA A 365 -63.23 27.37 -9.47
N ALA A 366 -62.03 26.78 -9.09
CA ALA A 366 -61.06 27.03 -7.92
C ALA A 366 -60.60 25.91 -6.84
N SER A 367 -59.89 26.23 -5.70
CA SER A 367 -58.70 25.47 -5.07
C SER A 367 -58.20 25.73 -3.57
N ASP A 368 -57.18 24.98 -2.99
CA ASP A 368 -56.02 25.36 -2.02
C ASP A 368 -55.63 24.60 -0.63
N SER A 369 -54.39 24.81 -0.03
CA SER A 369 -53.88 24.78 1.44
C SER A 369 -53.01 23.63 2.17
N LEU A 370 -52.26 23.91 3.32
CA LEU A 370 -51.12 23.09 3.99
C LEU A 370 -50.62 23.49 5.48
N LEU A 371 -50.05 22.62 6.42
CA LEU A 371 -49.24 22.98 7.70
C LEU A 371 -48.42 21.86 8.55
N MET A 372 -47.82 22.13 9.77
CA MET A 372 -46.71 21.40 10.56
C MET A 372 -46.61 21.58 12.15
N LEU A 373 -45.90 20.69 12.99
CA LEU A 373 -45.06 20.94 14.27
C LEU A 373 -44.65 19.73 15.23
N ASP A 374 -43.81 19.95 16.30
CA ASP A 374 -43.09 18.99 17.28
C ASP A 374 -42.77 19.68 18.71
N PRO A 375 -41.94 19.30 19.78
CA PRO A 375 -41.06 18.14 20.25
C PRO A 375 -41.06 17.76 21.83
N THR A 376 -40.09 16.96 22.44
CA THR A 376 -39.72 16.88 23.93
C THR A 376 -38.41 16.08 24.36
N SER A 377 -37.88 16.20 25.62
CA SER A 377 -36.61 15.60 26.24
C SER A 377 -36.68 15.56 27.83
N PRO A 378 -35.66 15.33 28.76
CA PRO A 378 -34.15 15.26 28.80
C PRO A 378 -33.44 14.26 29.83
N ASP A 379 -32.29 14.61 30.49
CA ASP A 379 -31.58 14.11 31.76
C ASP A 379 -30.72 12.78 31.79
N ASP A 380 -29.74 12.40 32.70
CA ASP A 380 -28.66 12.94 33.64
C ASP A 380 -27.77 11.71 34.20
N LEU A 381 -26.75 11.57 35.11
CA LEU A 381 -25.86 12.29 36.11
C LEU A 381 -24.63 11.38 36.63
N ALA A 382 -23.57 11.91 37.33
CA ALA A 382 -22.70 11.33 38.44
C ALA A 382 -21.15 10.97 38.29
N MET A 383 -20.46 10.64 39.41
CA MET A 383 -19.02 10.91 39.83
C MET A 383 -18.20 9.67 40.39
N ASP A 384 -16.89 9.62 40.76
CA ASP A 384 -15.59 10.40 40.61
C ASP A 384 -14.36 9.68 41.34
N THR A 385 -13.11 10.20 41.28
CA THR A 385 -11.86 10.02 42.12
C THR A 385 -10.73 9.00 41.76
N ALA A 386 -9.45 9.43 41.87
CA ALA A 386 -8.19 8.66 42.16
C ALA A 386 -6.94 9.58 42.34
N SER A 387 -5.80 9.13 42.93
CA SER A 387 -4.61 10.00 43.14
C SER A 387 -3.24 9.31 43.35
N SER A 388 -2.16 10.08 43.11
CA SER A 388 -0.75 9.97 43.60
C SER A 388 0.20 8.88 43.06
N LEU A 389 1.44 9.30 42.75
CA LEU A 389 2.74 8.66 43.07
C LEU A 389 3.88 9.44 42.36
N ASN A 390 4.88 9.97 43.09
CA ASN A 390 6.10 10.55 42.50
C ASN A 390 7.22 10.77 43.55
N SER A 391 8.29 9.94 43.56
CA SER A 391 9.48 10.15 44.43
C SER A 391 10.61 9.10 44.24
N LEU A 392 11.67 9.39 43.45
CA LEU A 392 12.97 8.69 43.58
C LEU A 392 14.17 9.40 42.90
N GLU A 393 14.37 10.70 43.13
CA GLU A 393 15.34 11.51 42.36
C GLU A 393 16.32 12.31 43.26
N ALA A 394 16.77 11.71 44.37
CA ALA A 394 17.54 12.42 45.41
C ALA A 394 18.63 11.54 46.09
N ALA A 395 19.54 10.97 45.30
CA ALA A 395 20.79 10.36 45.78
C ALA A 395 21.88 10.45 44.70
N LEU A 396 23.16 10.45 45.12
CA LEU A 396 24.39 10.58 44.30
C LEU A 396 24.78 12.01 43.89
N ALA A 397 25.37 12.75 44.83
CA ALA A 397 26.26 13.89 44.55
C ALA A 397 27.49 13.77 45.48
N GLY A 398 28.70 13.63 44.93
CA GLY A 398 29.88 13.27 45.74
C GLY A 398 31.23 13.30 45.01
N SER A 399 31.74 14.51 44.78
CA SER A 399 33.18 14.87 44.67
C SER A 399 34.18 13.93 43.96
N GLY A 400 34.64 14.37 42.78
CA GLY A 400 35.94 14.00 42.19
C GLY A 400 36.59 15.24 41.56
N GLU A 401 37.92 15.25 41.40
CA GLU A 401 38.66 16.34 40.70
C GLU A 401 38.74 16.08 39.18
N GLY A 402 37.62 15.68 38.57
CA GLY A 402 37.53 15.43 37.13
C GLY A 402 37.32 16.68 36.28
N THR A 403 37.51 16.53 34.97
CA THR A 403 37.16 17.58 34.01
C THR A 403 35.66 17.52 33.72
N ALA A 404 34.92 18.55 34.12
CA ALA A 404 33.50 18.64 33.80
C ALA A 404 33.30 18.76 32.27
N LEU A 405 32.67 17.75 31.67
CA LEU A 405 32.29 17.74 30.26
C LEU A 405 30.86 18.29 30.11
N PRO A 406 30.51 18.98 29.00
CA PRO A 406 29.14 19.44 28.80
C PRO A 406 28.22 18.25 28.50
N ASP A 407 27.17 18.02 29.29
CA ASP A 407 26.22 16.93 29.05
C ASP A 407 25.63 16.93 27.63
N SER A 408 25.47 18.13 27.05
CA SER A 408 24.93 18.33 25.71
C SER A 408 25.78 17.78 24.56
N ILE A 409 27.03 17.34 24.79
CA ILE A 409 27.80 16.63 23.75
C ILE A 409 27.55 15.12 23.72
N PHE A 410 26.96 14.54 24.76
CA PHE A 410 26.66 13.11 24.85
C PHE A 410 25.26 12.81 24.32
N LEU A 411 25.18 12.39 23.06
CA LEU A 411 23.93 11.95 22.45
C LEU A 411 23.69 10.46 22.73
N ALA A 412 22.53 9.93 22.31
CA ALA A 412 22.07 8.58 22.69
C ALA A 412 22.98 7.42 22.20
N TYR A 413 23.90 7.67 21.27
CA TYR A 413 24.80 6.66 20.68
C TYR A 413 26.10 7.21 20.04
N ASP A 414 26.31 8.53 19.99
CA ASP A 414 27.58 9.16 19.58
C ASP A 414 27.82 10.46 20.37
N ILE A 415 29.06 10.96 20.36
CA ILE A 415 29.42 12.25 20.95
C ILE A 415 29.49 13.28 19.81
N ARG A 416 28.90 14.48 19.96
CA ARG A 416 28.99 15.57 18.96
C ARG A 416 29.09 16.93 19.62
N GLY A 417 29.91 17.82 19.06
CA GLY A 417 30.02 19.21 19.50
C GLY A 417 30.67 20.11 18.46
N ILE A 418 30.70 21.41 18.74
CA ILE A 418 31.37 22.41 17.90
C ILE A 418 32.86 22.38 18.23
N ALA A 419 33.70 22.16 17.20
CA ALA A 419 35.12 21.92 17.37
C ALA A 419 35.84 23.19 17.86
N GLY A 420 36.49 23.09 19.03
CA GLY A 420 37.13 24.22 19.70
C GLY A 420 36.20 25.05 20.61
N GLU A 421 34.90 24.77 20.63
CA GLU A 421 33.94 25.36 21.57
C GLU A 421 33.43 24.32 22.58
N THR A 422 32.48 23.46 22.19
CA THR A 422 31.93 22.40 23.06
C THR A 422 32.68 21.06 22.91
N LEU A 423 33.50 20.90 21.87
CA LEU A 423 34.38 19.76 21.69
C LEU A 423 35.83 20.25 21.49
N THR A 424 36.57 20.45 22.58
CA THR A 424 37.96 20.91 22.54
C THR A 424 38.94 19.74 22.37
N LYS A 425 40.19 20.06 22.04
CA LYS A 425 41.29 19.08 21.92
C LYS A 425 41.54 18.35 23.25
N GLU A 426 41.45 19.07 24.36
CA GLU A 426 41.68 18.61 25.72
C GLU A 426 40.57 17.66 26.16
N MET A 427 39.31 17.98 25.83
CA MET A 427 38.16 17.08 26.05
C MET A 427 38.31 15.78 25.25
N VAL A 428 38.72 15.85 23.98
CA VAL A 428 38.92 14.66 23.14
C VAL A 428 40.10 13.79 23.61
N TYR A 429 41.12 14.39 24.24
CA TYR A 429 42.21 13.67 24.89
C TYR A 429 41.74 12.88 26.13
N GLU A 430 41.02 13.51 27.07
CA GLU A 430 40.51 12.78 28.25
C GLU A 430 39.40 11.77 27.87
N LEU A 431 38.60 12.04 26.84
CA LEU A 431 37.71 11.04 26.24
C LEU A 431 38.49 9.86 25.65
N GLY A 432 39.64 10.11 25.00
CA GLY A 432 40.55 9.04 24.56
C GLY A 432 41.04 8.18 25.73
N ARG A 433 41.42 8.80 26.86
CA ARG A 433 41.78 8.07 28.08
C ARG A 433 40.62 7.26 28.67
N ALA A 434 39.41 7.81 28.65
CA ALA A 434 38.21 7.11 29.13
C ALA A 434 37.84 5.91 28.24
N ILE A 435 37.86 6.10 26.92
CA ILE A 435 37.59 5.03 25.94
C ILE A 435 38.66 3.94 26.04
N GLY A 436 39.93 4.30 26.21
CA GLY A 436 41.00 3.31 26.36
C GLY A 436 40.95 2.55 27.69
N SER A 437 40.50 3.21 28.77
CA SER A 437 40.21 2.55 30.05
C SER A 437 39.04 1.57 29.94
N GLU A 438 37.98 1.95 29.23
CA GLU A 438 36.85 1.06 28.96
C GLU A 438 37.23 -0.10 28.02
N ALA A 439 38.09 0.14 27.03
CA ALA A 439 38.63 -0.87 26.14
C ALA A 439 39.45 -1.92 26.91
N TYR A 440 40.26 -1.51 27.90
CA TYR A 440 40.97 -2.42 28.80
C TYR A 440 40.02 -3.30 29.61
N ASP A 441 38.99 -2.73 30.25
CA ASP A 441 37.98 -3.50 31.00
C ASP A 441 37.25 -4.53 30.13
N GLN A 442 37.08 -4.24 28.84
CA GLN A 442 36.47 -5.12 27.85
C GLN A 442 37.50 -6.02 27.12
N GLY A 443 38.73 -6.12 27.62
CA GLY A 443 39.79 -7.02 27.12
C GLY A 443 40.42 -6.63 25.78
N GLN A 444 40.17 -5.41 25.30
CA GLN A 444 40.66 -4.91 24.01
C GLN A 444 42.01 -4.21 24.19
N GLN A 445 43.07 -4.78 23.62
CA GLN A 445 44.42 -4.19 23.67
C GLN A 445 44.63 -3.08 22.64
N THR A 446 44.14 -3.30 21.42
CA THR A 446 44.26 -2.38 20.29
C THR A 446 42.93 -1.67 20.05
N VAL A 447 42.99 -0.39 19.69
CA VAL A 447 41.85 0.44 19.29
C VAL A 447 42.16 1.04 17.91
N ILE A 448 41.30 0.77 16.93
CA ILE A 448 41.42 1.32 15.58
C ILE A 448 40.92 2.77 15.57
N VAL A 449 41.70 3.72 15.06
CA VAL A 449 41.31 5.13 14.97
C VAL A 449 41.19 5.55 13.51
N GLY A 450 40.06 6.14 13.15
CA GLY A 450 39.80 6.71 11.84
C GLY A 450 39.15 8.09 11.96
N ARG A 451 39.13 8.86 10.88
CA ARG A 451 38.55 10.21 10.87
C ARG A 451 37.97 10.61 9.53
N ASP A 452 37.01 11.55 9.55
CA ASP A 452 36.49 12.17 8.33
C ASP A 452 37.39 13.30 7.79
N GLY A 453 36.89 13.99 6.75
CA GLY A 453 37.58 15.08 6.06
C GLY A 453 37.37 16.50 6.62
N ARG A 454 36.84 16.66 7.83
CA ARG A 454 36.61 17.99 8.44
C ARG A 454 37.92 18.69 8.79
N THR A 455 37.91 20.02 8.77
CA THR A 455 39.09 20.87 9.04
C THR A 455 39.65 20.72 10.46
N SER A 456 38.82 20.28 11.42
CA SER A 456 39.23 19.97 12.80
C SER A 456 39.76 18.54 12.98
N SER A 457 39.56 17.64 12.01
CA SER A 457 39.72 16.19 12.22
C SER A 457 41.16 15.75 12.44
N ASP A 458 42.16 16.40 11.84
CA ASP A 458 43.59 16.11 12.09
C ASP A 458 43.98 16.35 13.56
N ILE A 459 43.56 17.50 14.13
CA ILE A 459 43.98 17.94 15.47
C ILE A 459 43.30 17.11 16.56
N LEU A 460 42.02 16.80 16.39
CA LEU A 460 41.25 16.01 17.35
C LEU A 460 41.62 14.52 17.31
N ALA A 461 41.89 13.94 16.12
CA ALA A 461 42.32 12.55 16.01
C ALA A 461 43.70 12.31 16.65
N ALA A 462 44.62 13.27 16.55
CA ALA A 462 45.89 13.23 17.25
C ALA A 462 45.72 13.26 18.78
N ALA A 463 44.79 14.07 19.29
CA ALA A 463 44.49 14.15 20.73
C ALA A 463 43.83 12.86 21.26
N LEU A 464 42.87 12.31 20.50
CA LEU A 464 42.23 11.03 20.77
C LEU A 464 43.26 9.90 20.84
N SER A 465 44.15 9.84 19.84
CA SER A 465 45.22 8.83 19.77
C SER A 465 46.16 8.91 20.98
N GLN A 466 46.59 10.12 21.34
CA GLN A 466 47.45 10.33 22.52
C GLN A 466 46.75 9.85 23.82
N GLY A 467 45.46 10.18 24.00
CA GLY A 467 44.70 9.72 25.17
C GLY A 467 44.53 8.20 25.23
N LEU A 468 44.34 7.54 24.09
CA LEU A 468 44.31 6.08 24.00
C LEU A 468 45.68 5.47 24.39
N GLN A 469 46.77 6.01 23.84
CA GLN A 469 48.14 5.57 24.16
C GLN A 469 48.49 5.77 25.64
N ASP A 470 48.15 6.91 26.22
CA ASP A 470 48.45 7.25 27.62
C ASP A 470 47.58 6.46 28.63
N SER A 471 46.51 5.79 28.16
CA SER A 471 45.79 4.76 28.93
C SER A 471 46.40 3.35 28.78
N GLY A 472 47.44 3.21 27.97
CA GLY A 472 48.11 1.95 27.67
C GLY A 472 47.41 1.08 26.61
N ARG A 473 46.59 1.67 25.71
CA ARG A 473 46.03 0.96 24.54
C ARG A 473 46.87 1.23 23.30
N ASP A 474 47.06 0.22 22.46
CA ASP A 474 47.73 0.40 21.17
C ASP A 474 46.76 1.02 20.15
N VAL A 475 47.20 2.05 19.43
CA VAL A 475 46.41 2.74 18.41
C VAL A 475 46.80 2.27 17.02
N LEU A 476 45.83 1.77 16.26
CA LEU A 476 45.98 1.53 14.83
C LEU A 476 45.25 2.64 14.07
N ASP A 477 45.99 3.66 13.64
CA ASP A 477 45.47 4.79 12.88
C ASP A 477 45.31 4.39 11.40
N ILE A 478 44.07 4.39 10.92
CA ILE A 478 43.74 4.07 9.52
C ILE A 478 43.52 5.32 8.66
N GLY A 479 43.74 6.51 9.23
CA GLY A 479 43.74 7.78 8.55
C GLY A 479 42.35 8.31 8.18
N MET A 480 42.30 9.08 7.10
CA MET A 480 41.09 9.74 6.61
C MET A 480 40.25 8.78 5.76
N VAL A 481 39.16 8.26 6.31
CA VAL A 481 38.35 7.18 5.71
C VAL A 481 36.85 7.37 5.99
N PRO A 482 35.94 6.76 5.20
CA PRO A 482 34.53 6.64 5.57
C PRO A 482 34.30 5.78 6.82
N VAL A 483 33.24 6.05 7.57
CA VAL A 483 32.75 5.23 8.71
C VAL A 483 32.75 3.71 8.41
N PRO A 484 32.17 3.21 7.30
CA PRO A 484 32.16 1.78 7.01
C PRO A 484 33.55 1.16 6.80
N VAL A 485 34.59 1.93 6.49
CA VAL A 485 35.97 1.42 6.41
C VAL A 485 36.54 1.16 7.80
N LEU A 486 36.18 1.96 8.81
CA LEU A 486 36.53 1.67 10.21
C LEU A 486 35.75 0.47 10.75
N TYR A 487 34.46 0.35 10.44
CA TYR A 487 33.67 -0.84 10.80
C TYR A 487 34.14 -2.11 10.06
N PHE A 488 34.60 -1.99 8.81
CA PHE A 488 35.30 -3.07 8.13
C PHE A 488 36.60 -3.45 8.85
N ALA A 489 37.41 -2.47 9.24
CA ALA A 489 38.69 -2.70 9.89
C ALA A 489 38.57 -3.50 11.20
N THR A 490 37.58 -3.20 12.04
CA THR A 490 37.38 -3.95 13.31
C THR A 490 37.04 -5.42 13.07
N HIS A 491 36.24 -5.72 12.04
CA HIS A 491 35.94 -7.10 11.64
C HIS A 491 37.08 -7.79 10.87
N PHE A 492 37.81 -7.07 10.01
CA PHE A 492 38.83 -7.63 9.12
C PHE A 492 40.14 -7.96 9.84
N LEU A 493 40.56 -7.12 10.79
CA LEU A 493 41.78 -7.29 11.57
C LEU A 493 41.56 -8.06 12.89
N GLY A 494 40.32 -8.38 13.24
CA GLY A 494 39.96 -9.06 14.50
C GLY A 494 40.07 -8.18 15.75
N SER A 495 40.40 -6.89 15.60
CA SER A 495 40.44 -5.90 16.68
C SER A 495 39.05 -5.30 16.87
N ASN A 496 38.27 -5.87 17.79
CA ASN A 496 36.85 -5.53 17.99
C ASN A 496 36.59 -4.14 18.60
N ALA A 497 37.60 -3.29 18.78
CA ALA A 497 37.48 -1.91 19.24
C ALA A 497 37.94 -0.90 18.18
N GLY A 498 37.19 0.19 18.03
CA GLY A 498 37.56 1.31 17.17
C GLY A 498 36.75 2.59 17.41
N VAL A 499 37.34 3.73 17.09
CA VAL A 499 36.78 5.06 17.27
C VAL A 499 36.91 5.84 15.96
N MET A 500 35.77 6.29 15.43
CA MET A 500 35.71 7.16 14.26
C MET A 500 35.43 8.59 14.70
N LEU A 501 36.37 9.50 14.39
CA LEU A 501 36.19 10.93 14.61
C LEU A 501 35.39 11.54 13.45
N THR A 502 34.15 11.94 13.73
CA THR A 502 33.23 12.54 12.75
C THR A 502 31.97 13.11 13.41
N ALA A 503 31.31 14.06 12.73
CA ALA A 503 29.91 14.44 12.99
C ALA A 503 28.94 14.13 11.84
N SER A 504 29.27 13.20 10.93
CA SER A 504 28.41 12.82 9.78
C SER A 504 27.97 14.05 8.98
N HIS A 505 26.68 14.21 8.71
CA HIS A 505 26.02 15.27 7.95
C HIS A 505 25.86 16.63 8.68
N ASN A 506 26.37 16.81 9.91
CA ASN A 506 26.32 18.11 10.60
C ASN A 506 27.12 19.21 9.84
N PRO A 507 26.84 20.51 10.08
CA PRO A 507 27.64 21.63 9.55
C PRO A 507 29.15 21.52 9.81
N ALA A 508 29.98 22.21 9.01
CA ALA A 508 31.44 22.03 8.95
C ALA A 508 32.16 22.22 10.30
N GLU A 509 31.67 23.13 11.13
CA GLU A 509 32.21 23.47 12.46
C GLU A 509 32.01 22.38 13.52
N TYR A 510 31.11 21.42 13.30
CA TYR A 510 30.91 20.29 14.20
C TYR A 510 31.98 19.22 14.03
N ASN A 511 32.27 18.48 15.09
CA ASN A 511 32.94 17.17 15.02
C ASN A 511 32.41 16.25 16.14
N GLY A 512 32.88 15.02 16.23
CA GLY A 512 32.31 14.03 17.14
C GLY A 512 33.05 12.70 17.20
N LEU A 513 32.53 11.74 17.95
CA LEU A 513 33.07 10.39 18.12
C LEU A 513 31.96 9.34 17.98
N LYS A 514 32.06 8.47 16.96
CA LYS A 514 31.32 7.20 16.88
C LYS A 514 32.24 6.09 17.44
N ILE A 515 31.80 5.39 18.48
CA ILE A 515 32.65 4.44 19.24
C ILE A 515 32.09 3.02 19.12
N VAL A 516 32.99 2.06 18.86
CA VAL A 516 32.74 0.61 18.89
C VAL A 516 33.70 -0.03 19.89
N LEU A 517 33.18 -0.81 20.83
CA LEU A 517 33.96 -1.59 21.79
C LEU A 517 33.45 -3.04 21.81
N ASN A 518 34.37 -4.00 21.84
CA ASN A 518 34.08 -5.44 21.81
C ASN A 518 33.05 -5.88 20.73
N GLY A 519 33.05 -5.20 19.57
CA GLY A 519 32.17 -5.51 18.44
C GLY A 519 30.75 -4.94 18.55
N GLU A 520 30.50 -4.04 19.50
CA GLU A 520 29.21 -3.37 19.69
C GLU A 520 29.39 -1.84 19.61
N SER A 521 28.43 -1.16 18.97
CA SER A 521 28.35 0.32 19.03
C SER A 521 27.90 0.73 20.42
N VAL A 522 28.56 1.70 21.04
CA VAL A 522 28.32 2.04 22.45
C VAL A 522 26.87 2.46 22.73
N SER A 523 26.36 2.02 23.88
CA SER A 523 25.02 2.40 24.38
C SER A 523 25.08 3.70 25.18
N ALA A 524 23.91 4.30 25.46
CA ALA A 524 23.80 5.43 26.39
C ALA A 524 24.32 5.11 27.80
N GLU A 525 24.30 3.85 28.24
CA GLU A 525 24.91 3.41 29.50
C GLU A 525 26.44 3.50 29.44
N VAL A 526 27.05 2.99 28.36
CA VAL A 526 28.51 3.08 28.15
C VAL A 526 28.94 4.54 27.96
N MET A 527 28.16 5.36 27.25
CA MET A 527 28.42 6.80 27.14
C MET A 527 28.42 7.51 28.50
N ASN A 528 27.43 7.20 29.36
CA ASN A 528 27.43 7.72 30.73
C ASN A 528 28.62 7.20 31.55
N LYS A 529 29.01 5.92 31.41
CA LYS A 529 30.22 5.38 32.05
C LYS A 529 31.48 6.13 31.60
N LEU A 530 31.63 6.42 30.31
CA LEU A 530 32.74 7.21 29.76
C LEU A 530 32.75 8.65 30.31
N ARG A 531 31.58 9.30 30.40
CA ARG A 531 31.43 10.63 31.04
C ARG A 531 31.88 10.59 32.50
N LEU A 532 31.34 9.64 33.29
CA LEU A 532 31.67 9.49 34.71
C LEU A 532 33.17 9.22 34.93
N ARG A 533 33.83 8.41 34.10
CA ARG A 533 35.28 8.19 34.19
C ARG A 533 36.08 9.50 34.14
N VAL A 534 35.72 10.43 33.25
CA VAL A 534 36.36 11.75 33.14
C VAL A 534 36.01 12.67 34.32
N GLU A 535 34.77 12.58 34.84
CA GLU A 535 34.29 13.38 35.98
C GLU A 535 34.83 12.94 37.34
N VAL A 536 35.21 11.66 37.52
CA VAL A 536 35.78 11.14 38.78
C VAL A 536 37.28 10.83 38.71
N GLY A 537 37.88 10.87 37.51
CA GLY A 537 39.29 10.55 37.28
C GLY A 537 39.60 9.04 37.23
N ASP A 538 38.60 8.18 37.03
CA ASP A 538 38.74 6.73 36.87
C ASP A 538 39.28 6.37 35.47
N LEU A 539 40.56 6.73 35.27
CA LEU A 539 41.25 6.73 33.98
C LEU A 539 42.63 6.08 34.14
N LEU A 540 42.87 5.01 33.39
CA LEU A 540 44.13 4.26 33.41
C LEU A 540 45.33 5.11 32.97
N GLN A 541 46.52 4.59 33.27
CA GLN A 541 47.81 5.12 32.84
C GLN A 541 48.66 3.98 32.26
N GLY A 542 49.31 4.22 31.12
CA GLY A 542 50.19 3.29 30.44
C GLY A 542 50.94 3.95 29.29
N ASP A 543 51.62 3.14 28.48
CA ASP A 543 52.37 3.57 27.30
C ASP A 543 52.05 2.59 26.15
N GLY A 544 51.10 2.98 25.29
CA GLY A 544 50.65 2.20 24.13
C GLY A 544 51.32 2.65 22.83
N ALA A 545 51.56 1.72 21.90
CA ALA A 545 52.15 2.03 20.61
C ALA A 545 51.14 2.71 19.66
N ARG A 546 51.62 3.46 18.67
CA ARG A 546 50.80 3.92 17.53
C ARG A 546 51.41 3.43 16.21
N GLN A 547 50.58 2.79 15.39
CA GLN A 547 50.90 2.34 14.03
C GLN A 547 49.93 2.99 13.04
N GLU A 548 50.39 3.28 11.82
CA GLU A 548 49.55 3.76 10.72
C GLU A 548 49.37 2.66 9.67
N GLN A 549 48.14 2.46 9.15
CA GLN A 549 47.84 1.44 8.14
C GLN A 549 46.68 1.84 7.21
N ASN A 550 46.94 1.97 5.90
CA ASN A 550 45.88 2.20 4.91
C ASN A 550 45.12 0.91 4.60
N LEU A 551 43.80 0.89 4.84
CA LEU A 551 42.89 -0.24 4.58
C LEU A 551 41.92 -0.01 3.42
N ILE A 552 41.97 1.15 2.74
CA ILE A 552 41.09 1.42 1.59
C ILE A 552 41.28 0.36 0.47
N PRO A 553 42.51 -0.09 0.13
CA PRO A 553 42.70 -1.14 -0.88
C PRO A 553 42.07 -2.49 -0.47
N ASP A 554 42.21 -2.90 0.80
CA ASP A 554 41.63 -4.14 1.31
C ASP A 554 40.09 -4.10 1.31
N TYR A 555 39.53 -2.96 1.72
CA TYR A 555 38.09 -2.69 1.68
C TYR A 555 37.54 -2.76 0.25
N ILE A 556 38.14 -2.03 -0.69
CA ILE A 556 37.74 -2.06 -2.10
C ILE A 556 37.88 -3.47 -2.66
N SER A 557 39.02 -4.14 -2.45
CA SER A 557 39.26 -5.51 -2.93
C SER A 557 38.28 -6.53 -2.33
N ARG A 558 37.80 -6.34 -1.11
CA ARG A 558 36.80 -7.20 -0.48
C ARG A 558 35.40 -6.98 -1.07
N ILE A 559 35.06 -5.76 -1.50
CA ILE A 559 33.80 -5.50 -2.22
C ILE A 559 33.90 -6.00 -3.67
N THR A 560 34.89 -5.54 -4.44
CA THR A 560 35.06 -5.91 -5.86
C THR A 560 35.37 -7.40 -6.04
N GLY A 561 35.87 -8.08 -5.01
CA GLY A 561 36.03 -9.54 -4.95
C GLY A 561 34.71 -10.31 -5.01
N ASP A 562 33.67 -9.82 -4.33
CA ASP A 562 32.36 -10.48 -4.17
C ASP A 562 31.28 -9.94 -5.12
N VAL A 563 31.20 -8.61 -5.27
CA VAL A 563 30.14 -7.93 -6.02
C VAL A 563 30.46 -7.89 -7.52
N LYS A 564 29.54 -8.34 -8.38
CA LYS A 564 29.77 -8.52 -9.83
C LYS A 564 28.67 -7.92 -10.71
N PRO A 565 28.75 -6.63 -11.09
CA PRO A 565 27.84 -6.05 -12.07
C PRO A 565 27.87 -6.79 -13.42
N ALA A 566 26.70 -7.08 -13.98
CA ALA A 566 26.55 -7.88 -15.20
C ALA A 566 26.83 -7.09 -16.49
N ARG A 567 26.78 -5.75 -16.42
CA ARG A 567 27.12 -4.80 -17.49
C ARG A 567 27.71 -3.52 -16.89
N PRO A 568 28.57 -2.79 -17.63
CA PRO A 568 28.91 -1.42 -17.27
C PRO A 568 27.64 -0.56 -17.13
N LEU A 569 27.63 0.28 -16.10
CA LEU A 569 26.64 1.33 -15.88
C LEU A 569 27.33 2.68 -15.88
N LYS A 570 26.67 3.72 -16.38
CA LYS A 570 27.11 5.11 -16.24
C LYS A 570 26.50 5.70 -14.98
N VAL A 571 27.35 6.17 -14.06
CA VAL A 571 26.93 6.60 -12.72
C VAL A 571 27.45 8.00 -12.45
N VAL A 572 26.56 8.92 -12.07
CA VAL A 572 26.97 10.18 -11.44
C VAL A 572 27.16 9.92 -9.95
N ILE A 573 28.34 10.26 -9.42
CA ILE A 573 28.63 10.19 -7.98
C ILE A 573 28.67 11.61 -7.44
N ASP A 574 27.89 11.88 -6.40
CA ASP A 574 28.02 13.06 -5.57
C ASP A 574 28.58 12.69 -4.19
N CYS A 575 29.61 13.40 -3.73
CA CYS A 575 30.15 13.23 -2.38
C CYS A 575 30.05 14.50 -1.52
N GLY A 576 29.46 15.61 -1.98
CA GLY A 576 29.31 16.84 -1.18
C GLY A 576 30.60 17.36 -0.51
N ASN A 577 31.76 17.16 -1.13
CA ASN A 577 33.11 17.42 -0.57
C ASN A 577 33.49 16.61 0.69
N ALA A 578 32.75 15.55 0.99
CA ALA A 578 32.96 14.66 2.13
C ALA A 578 33.91 13.48 1.87
N VAL A 579 34.25 12.74 2.94
CA VAL A 579 35.28 11.70 2.92
C VAL A 579 34.94 10.51 2.00
N ALA A 580 33.67 10.26 1.68
CA ALA A 580 33.26 9.26 0.69
C ALA A 580 33.99 9.39 -0.66
N GLY A 581 34.43 10.61 -1.01
CA GLY A 581 35.23 10.91 -2.19
C GLY A 581 36.59 10.21 -2.26
N VAL A 582 37.16 9.72 -1.15
CA VAL A 582 38.43 8.96 -1.17
C VAL A 582 38.27 7.49 -1.56
N VAL A 583 37.03 6.98 -1.62
CA VAL A 583 36.74 5.56 -1.91
C VAL A 583 35.77 5.39 -3.08
N ALA A 584 34.62 6.08 -3.07
CA ALA A 584 33.53 5.81 -4.01
C ALA A 584 33.93 5.95 -5.50
N PRO A 585 34.69 6.98 -5.93
CA PRO A 585 35.10 7.11 -7.33
C PRO A 585 36.10 6.05 -7.79
N GLN A 586 36.86 5.44 -6.87
CA GLN A 586 37.75 4.31 -7.21
C GLN A 586 36.95 3.01 -7.25
N LEU A 587 36.17 2.73 -6.20
CA LEU A 587 35.35 1.53 -6.06
C LEU A 587 34.44 1.32 -7.29
N LEU A 588 33.73 2.36 -7.73
CA LEU A 588 32.82 2.24 -8.87
C LEU A 588 33.56 2.06 -10.21
N LYS A 589 34.78 2.58 -10.37
CA LYS A 589 35.62 2.33 -11.56
C LYS A 589 36.15 0.89 -11.57
N GLU A 590 36.52 0.34 -10.42
CA GLU A 590 36.95 -1.06 -10.30
C GLU A 590 35.78 -2.06 -10.44
N LEU A 591 34.56 -1.66 -10.08
CA LEU A 591 33.32 -2.37 -10.42
C LEU A 591 32.93 -2.27 -11.91
N GLY A 592 33.65 -1.49 -12.72
CA GLY A 592 33.47 -1.39 -14.17
C GLY A 592 32.48 -0.31 -14.65
N CYS A 593 32.14 0.67 -13.82
CA CYS A 593 31.23 1.76 -14.18
C CYS A 593 31.92 2.92 -14.92
N GLU A 594 31.19 3.61 -15.81
CA GLU A 594 31.58 4.94 -16.30
C GLU A 594 31.20 5.98 -15.24
N VAL A 595 32.18 6.49 -14.50
CA VAL A 595 31.95 7.41 -13.37
C VAL A 595 32.02 8.87 -13.80
N VAL A 596 31.01 9.65 -13.41
CA VAL A 596 30.92 11.10 -13.54
C VAL A 596 30.95 11.72 -12.15
N GLU A 597 32.04 12.40 -11.80
CA GLU A 597 32.27 12.93 -10.44
C GLU A 597 31.64 14.32 -10.22
N LEU A 598 30.87 14.46 -9.14
CA LEU A 598 30.45 15.72 -8.52
C LEU A 598 31.03 15.82 -7.11
N PHE A 599 31.74 16.91 -6.85
CA PHE A 599 32.23 17.28 -5.51
C PHE A 599 33.05 16.18 -4.78
N CYS A 600 33.61 15.21 -5.51
CA CYS A 600 34.39 14.08 -4.95
C CYS A 600 35.75 14.47 -4.36
N LYS A 601 36.23 15.70 -4.59
CA LYS A 601 37.41 16.22 -3.89
C LYS A 601 37.02 16.62 -2.47
N VAL A 602 37.61 15.96 -1.48
CA VAL A 602 37.44 16.28 -0.05
C VAL A 602 37.82 17.75 0.22
N ASP A 603 36.90 18.47 0.87
CA ASP A 603 37.08 19.83 1.37
C ASP A 603 36.13 20.04 2.55
N GLY A 604 36.67 19.98 3.77
CA GLY A 604 35.90 20.04 5.03
C GLY A 604 35.18 21.38 5.31
N ASN A 605 35.23 22.34 4.39
CA ASN A 605 34.41 23.55 4.41
C ASN A 605 33.05 23.35 3.70
N PHE A 606 32.82 22.19 3.06
CA PHE A 606 31.63 21.83 2.28
C PHE A 606 31.14 22.92 1.29
N PRO A 607 32.01 23.44 0.41
CA PRO A 607 31.80 24.70 -0.32
C PRO A 607 30.73 24.69 -1.44
N ASN A 608 30.00 23.60 -1.66
CA ASN A 608 28.98 23.49 -2.72
C ASN A 608 27.56 23.32 -2.14
N HIS A 609 27.36 22.29 -1.32
CA HIS A 609 26.17 22.07 -0.48
C HIS A 609 26.58 21.18 0.71
N HIS A 610 25.70 21.03 1.69
CA HIS A 610 25.96 20.12 2.80
C HIS A 610 25.92 18.66 2.31
N PRO A 611 26.79 17.78 2.81
CA PRO A 611 26.77 16.34 2.49
C PRO A 611 25.68 15.65 3.32
N ASP A 612 24.42 15.93 2.97
CA ASP A 612 23.22 15.36 3.58
C ASP A 612 22.21 14.96 2.48
N PRO A 613 22.28 13.70 1.99
CA PRO A 613 21.44 13.22 0.90
C PRO A 613 19.98 12.97 1.30
N SER A 614 19.62 13.12 2.59
CA SER A 614 18.22 13.02 3.04
C SER A 614 17.38 14.24 2.61
N LYS A 615 18.04 15.34 2.24
CA LYS A 615 17.45 16.63 1.89
C LYS A 615 17.35 16.82 0.37
N PRO A 616 16.14 16.94 -0.22
CA PRO A 616 15.96 17.11 -1.67
C PRO A 616 16.72 18.29 -2.30
N GLU A 617 16.99 19.34 -1.53
CA GLU A 617 17.74 20.54 -1.95
C GLU A 617 19.22 20.24 -2.24
N ASN A 618 19.86 19.36 -1.47
CA ASN A 618 21.25 18.94 -1.71
C ASN A 618 21.35 18.03 -2.96
N MET A 619 20.31 17.23 -3.22
CA MET A 619 20.26 16.31 -4.35
C MET A 619 20.10 16.98 -5.73
N GLN A 620 19.88 18.30 -5.79
CA GLN A 620 19.57 19.01 -7.04
C GLN A 620 20.71 19.01 -8.06
N ALA A 621 21.97 19.07 -7.61
CA ALA A 621 23.14 19.03 -8.49
C ALA A 621 23.26 17.66 -9.18
N LEU A 622 23.11 16.59 -8.40
CA LEU A 622 23.08 15.20 -8.88
C LEU A 622 21.95 14.98 -9.89
N VAL A 623 20.71 15.36 -9.57
CA VAL A 623 19.54 15.26 -10.46
C VAL A 623 19.80 15.92 -11.82
N GLN A 624 20.29 17.16 -11.81
CA GLN A 624 20.58 17.89 -13.05
C GLN A 624 21.70 17.22 -13.86
N GLN A 625 22.74 16.72 -13.21
CA GLN A 625 23.88 16.10 -13.88
C GLN A 625 23.57 14.69 -14.42
N VAL A 626 22.70 13.90 -13.78
CA VAL A 626 22.22 12.60 -14.30
C VAL A 626 21.53 12.82 -15.65
N VAL A 627 20.49 13.66 -15.68
CA VAL A 627 19.71 13.95 -16.89
C VAL A 627 20.59 14.57 -18.00
N LYS A 628 21.48 15.50 -17.64
CA LYS A 628 22.41 16.17 -18.57
C LYS A 628 23.47 15.24 -19.15
N SER A 629 23.99 14.30 -18.36
CA SER A 629 25.04 13.36 -18.79
C SER A 629 24.49 12.06 -19.40
N LYS A 630 23.17 11.82 -19.27
CA LYS A 630 22.47 10.57 -19.60
C LYS A 630 23.08 9.37 -18.90
N ALA A 631 23.25 9.49 -17.59
CA ALA A 631 23.67 8.38 -16.73
C ALA A 631 22.51 7.40 -16.49
N ASP A 632 22.84 6.12 -16.27
CA ASP A 632 21.89 5.10 -15.84
C ASP A 632 21.41 5.38 -14.40
N LEU A 633 22.27 5.97 -13.56
CA LEU A 633 22.00 6.21 -12.14
C LEU A 633 22.74 7.46 -11.62
N GLY A 634 22.20 8.10 -10.60
CA GLY A 634 22.91 8.99 -9.70
C GLY A 634 22.95 8.45 -8.27
N VAL A 635 24.09 8.60 -7.59
CA VAL A 635 24.25 8.25 -6.17
C VAL A 635 24.88 9.42 -5.40
N ALA A 636 24.42 9.65 -4.18
CA ALA A 636 24.95 10.65 -3.26
C ALA A 636 25.35 10.00 -1.93
N PHE A 637 26.45 10.47 -1.35
CA PHE A 637 26.93 10.04 -0.03
C PHE A 637 26.87 11.19 0.98
N ASP A 638 26.73 10.86 2.27
CA ASP A 638 26.75 11.85 3.35
C ASP A 638 28.16 12.13 3.90
N GLY A 639 28.24 12.96 4.94
CA GLY A 639 29.49 13.54 5.46
C GLY A 639 30.57 12.53 5.88
N ASP A 640 30.18 11.32 6.29
CA ASP A 640 31.09 10.23 6.66
C ASP A 640 30.83 8.90 5.92
N GLY A 641 29.88 8.90 4.97
CA GLY A 641 29.70 7.82 3.99
C GLY A 641 28.98 6.59 4.51
N ASP A 642 28.14 6.71 5.54
CA ASP A 642 27.30 5.62 6.04
C ASP A 642 25.82 5.72 5.57
N ARG A 643 25.46 6.78 4.82
CA ARG A 643 24.14 6.94 4.15
C ARG A 643 24.24 7.06 2.64
N LEU A 644 23.27 6.44 1.95
CA LEU A 644 23.12 6.46 0.49
C LEU A 644 21.85 7.21 0.05
N GLY A 645 22.01 8.24 -0.76
CA GLY A 645 20.94 8.83 -1.59
C GLY A 645 21.02 8.31 -3.03
N VAL A 646 19.87 8.15 -3.70
CA VAL A 646 19.79 7.63 -5.07
C VAL A 646 18.88 8.48 -5.94
N VAL A 647 19.25 8.61 -7.21
CA VAL A 647 18.49 9.26 -8.28
C VAL A 647 18.44 8.33 -9.49
N ASP A 648 17.27 8.13 -10.08
CA ASP A 648 17.11 7.30 -11.28
C ASP A 648 17.53 8.02 -12.59
N SER A 649 17.54 7.29 -13.70
CA SER A 649 17.90 7.80 -15.03
C SER A 649 17.05 8.98 -15.53
N ALA A 650 15.87 9.22 -14.95
CA ALA A 650 14.99 10.33 -15.26
C ALA A 650 15.19 11.56 -14.35
N GLY A 651 16.00 11.42 -13.29
CA GLY A 651 16.23 12.47 -12.30
C GLY A 651 15.29 12.43 -11.11
N LYS A 652 14.55 11.34 -10.88
CA LYS A 652 13.69 11.17 -9.70
C LYS A 652 14.49 10.64 -8.51
N ILE A 653 14.35 11.28 -7.35
CA ILE A 653 14.94 10.81 -6.09
C ILE A 653 14.23 9.52 -5.66
N ILE A 654 15.01 8.48 -5.34
CA ILE A 654 14.51 7.20 -4.86
C ILE A 654 14.80 7.10 -3.36
N TRP A 655 13.74 7.10 -2.55
CA TRP A 655 13.85 7.09 -1.09
C TRP A 655 14.37 5.75 -0.54
N PRO A 656 15.12 5.76 0.59
CA PRO A 656 15.74 4.56 1.15
C PRO A 656 14.78 3.41 1.46
N ASP A 657 13.52 3.72 1.83
CA ASP A 657 12.50 2.70 2.08
C ASP A 657 12.01 1.99 0.79
N ARG A 658 12.16 2.62 -0.39
CA ARG A 658 11.96 2.00 -1.70
C ARG A 658 13.22 1.29 -2.20
N LEU A 659 14.42 1.81 -1.91
CA LEU A 659 15.68 1.06 -2.14
C LEU A 659 15.69 -0.27 -1.36
N LEU A 660 15.22 -0.23 -0.11
CA LEU A 660 15.13 -1.39 0.77
C LEU A 660 14.14 -2.45 0.26
N MET A 661 13.13 -2.09 -0.54
CA MET A 661 12.29 -3.07 -1.26
C MET A 661 13.14 -3.87 -2.26
N LEU A 662 13.90 -3.17 -3.12
CA LEU A 662 14.74 -3.80 -4.15
C LEU A 662 15.82 -4.70 -3.52
N PHE A 663 16.47 -4.21 -2.46
CA PHE A 663 17.45 -5.00 -1.70
C PHE A 663 16.81 -6.20 -0.98
N ALA A 664 15.60 -6.06 -0.42
CA ALA A 664 14.90 -7.17 0.21
C ALA A 664 14.52 -8.25 -0.82
N ALA A 665 13.99 -7.88 -1.98
CA ALA A 665 13.69 -8.84 -3.05
C ALA A 665 14.94 -9.60 -3.52
N ASP A 666 16.07 -8.92 -3.70
CA ASP A 666 17.35 -9.53 -4.03
C ASP A 666 17.84 -10.51 -2.95
N VAL A 667 17.92 -10.09 -1.69
CA VAL A 667 18.39 -10.93 -0.57
C VAL A 667 17.48 -12.15 -0.37
N LEU A 668 16.15 -11.94 -0.38
CA LEU A 668 15.16 -13.01 -0.16
C LEU A 668 15.11 -14.03 -1.31
N SER A 669 15.49 -13.63 -2.54
CA SER A 669 15.61 -14.57 -3.67
C SER A 669 16.64 -15.68 -3.41
N ARG A 670 17.67 -15.40 -2.59
CA ARG A 670 18.70 -16.37 -2.18
C ARG A 670 18.50 -16.90 -0.76
N GLN A 671 17.79 -16.17 0.10
CA GLN A 671 17.54 -16.51 1.50
C GLN A 671 16.05 -16.37 1.87
N PRO A 672 15.16 -17.26 1.37
CA PRO A 672 13.74 -17.22 1.71
C PRO A 672 13.50 -17.34 3.21
N GLY A 673 12.51 -16.60 3.74
CA GLY A 673 12.24 -16.50 5.17
C GLY A 673 13.19 -15.59 5.96
N GLY A 674 14.17 -14.98 5.29
CA GLY A 674 15.08 -14.00 5.88
C GLY A 674 14.34 -12.86 6.59
N ASP A 675 14.88 -12.43 7.72
CA ASP A 675 14.37 -11.30 8.48
C ASP A 675 14.92 -9.99 7.91
N ILE A 676 14.02 -9.05 7.65
CA ILE A 676 14.31 -7.74 7.04
C ILE A 676 13.81 -6.66 8.00
N ILE A 677 14.73 -5.91 8.61
CA ILE A 677 14.39 -4.88 9.60
C ILE A 677 14.25 -3.51 8.92
N PHE A 678 13.25 -2.72 9.32
CA PHE A 678 13.07 -1.35 8.84
C PHE A 678 12.52 -0.43 9.94
N ASP A 679 12.78 0.86 9.84
CA ASP A 679 12.45 1.83 10.89
C ASP A 679 10.98 2.30 10.85
N VAL A 680 10.49 2.86 11.96
CA VAL A 680 9.12 3.43 12.06
C VAL A 680 8.81 4.55 11.06
N LYS A 681 9.79 5.19 10.41
CA LYS A 681 9.56 6.18 9.35
C LYS A 681 9.34 5.56 7.98
N SER A 682 9.69 4.29 7.74
CA SER A 682 9.63 3.65 6.42
C SER A 682 8.20 3.37 5.92
N THR A 683 7.98 3.36 4.59
CA THR A 683 6.64 3.19 3.99
C THR A 683 5.91 1.92 4.44
N ARG A 684 4.58 2.01 4.63
CA ARG A 684 3.71 0.85 4.94
C ARG A 684 3.75 -0.23 3.86
N SER A 685 4.08 0.12 2.63
CA SER A 685 4.15 -0.81 1.50
C SER A 685 5.32 -1.79 1.61
N LEU A 686 6.38 -1.43 2.34
CA LEU A 686 7.59 -2.24 2.49
C LEU A 686 7.31 -3.57 3.19
N ALA A 687 6.52 -3.57 4.27
CA ALA A 687 6.13 -4.79 4.98
C ALA A 687 5.40 -5.79 4.07
N GLY A 688 4.46 -5.28 3.24
CA GLY A 688 3.72 -6.10 2.27
C GLY A 688 4.59 -6.61 1.12
N HIS A 689 5.64 -5.87 0.74
CA HIS A 689 6.61 -6.22 -0.29
C HIS A 689 7.59 -7.31 0.19
N ILE A 690 8.06 -7.23 1.44
CA ILE A 690 8.90 -8.25 2.08
C ILE A 690 8.15 -9.59 2.16
N VAL A 691 6.89 -9.57 2.61
CA VAL A 691 6.04 -10.78 2.68
C VAL A 691 5.78 -11.38 1.29
N SER A 692 5.56 -10.57 0.25
CA SER A 692 5.38 -11.11 -1.12
C SER A 692 6.63 -11.75 -1.71
N HIS A 693 7.82 -11.45 -1.18
CA HIS A 693 9.08 -12.13 -1.50
C HIS A 693 9.45 -13.23 -0.50
N GLY A 694 8.52 -13.60 0.40
CA GLY A 694 8.69 -14.70 1.35
C GLY A 694 9.59 -14.39 2.55
N GLY A 695 9.88 -13.12 2.84
CA GLY A 695 10.64 -12.69 4.01
C GLY A 695 9.78 -12.33 5.22
N ARG A 696 10.43 -12.14 6.38
CA ARG A 696 9.80 -11.64 7.60
C ARG A 696 10.03 -10.12 7.75
N PRO A 697 8.98 -9.29 7.80
CA PRO A 697 9.11 -7.85 8.01
C PRO A 697 9.18 -7.50 9.51
N THR A 698 10.26 -6.87 9.95
CA THR A 698 10.45 -6.46 11.35
C THR A 698 10.54 -4.93 11.47
N MET A 699 9.47 -4.27 11.92
CA MET A 699 9.49 -2.82 12.17
C MET A 699 10.18 -2.50 13.50
N TRP A 700 11.11 -1.55 13.52
CA TRP A 700 11.90 -1.19 14.71
C TRP A 700 12.14 0.32 14.87
N LYS A 701 12.83 0.70 15.96
CA LYS A 701 13.19 2.08 16.32
C LYS A 701 14.18 2.67 15.31
N ALA A 702 14.11 3.98 15.09
CA ALA A 702 15.10 4.70 14.28
C ALA A 702 16.37 5.03 15.10
N GLY A 703 17.54 4.99 14.44
CA GLY A 703 18.86 5.19 15.01
C GLY A 703 19.80 4.02 14.69
N HIS A 704 20.88 4.30 13.96
CA HIS A 704 21.75 3.27 13.37
C HIS A 704 22.34 2.26 14.37
N SER A 705 22.70 2.68 15.58
CA SER A 705 23.16 1.78 16.64
C SER A 705 22.04 0.88 17.18
N LEU A 706 20.80 1.36 17.28
CA LEU A 706 19.64 0.53 17.63
C LEU A 706 19.31 -0.48 16.54
N MET A 707 19.53 -0.11 15.27
CA MET A 707 19.35 -0.98 14.12
C MET A 707 20.42 -2.09 14.08
N LYS A 708 21.70 -1.76 14.30
CA LYS A 708 22.81 -2.73 14.44
C LYS A 708 22.54 -3.73 15.58
N SER A 709 22.14 -3.25 16.76
CA SER A 709 21.80 -4.13 17.88
C SER A 709 20.61 -5.04 17.56
N LYS A 710 19.58 -4.55 16.86
CA LYS A 710 18.44 -5.39 16.47
C LYS A 710 18.79 -6.44 15.40
N LEU A 711 19.64 -6.08 14.44
CA LEU A 711 20.16 -7.00 13.43
C LEU A 711 20.98 -8.13 14.09
N LYS A 712 21.79 -7.81 15.11
CA LYS A 712 22.50 -8.79 15.93
C LYS A 712 21.54 -9.66 16.76
N GLU A 713 20.50 -9.07 17.34
CA GLU A 713 19.49 -9.75 18.16
C GLU A 713 18.66 -10.78 17.37
N THR A 714 18.12 -10.41 16.20
CA THR A 714 17.22 -11.29 15.43
C THR A 714 17.92 -12.14 14.36
N GLY A 715 19.22 -11.92 14.15
CA GLY A 715 19.99 -12.57 13.07
C GLY A 715 19.58 -12.10 11.67
N ALA A 716 19.08 -10.87 11.54
CA ALA A 716 18.56 -10.34 10.29
C ALA A 716 19.61 -10.27 9.17
N LEU A 717 19.14 -10.48 7.94
CA LEU A 717 19.99 -10.54 6.74
C LEU A 717 20.24 -9.17 6.13
N LEU A 718 19.30 -8.26 6.36
CA LEU A 718 19.27 -6.90 5.84
C LEU A 718 18.49 -6.02 6.81
N ALA A 719 18.96 -4.81 7.02
CA ALA A 719 18.17 -3.75 7.63
C ALA A 719 18.32 -2.43 6.85
N GLY A 720 17.43 -1.48 7.09
CA GLY A 720 17.60 -0.12 6.59
C GLY A 720 16.70 0.91 7.26
N GLU A 721 17.10 2.16 7.17
CA GLU A 721 16.38 3.31 7.72
C GLU A 721 16.04 4.32 6.64
N MET A 722 14.91 5.03 6.80
CA MET A 722 14.52 6.14 5.93
C MET A 722 15.56 7.29 5.87
N SER A 723 16.52 7.33 6.79
CA SER A 723 17.67 8.26 6.80
C SER A 723 18.77 7.93 5.77
N GLY A 724 18.73 6.75 5.14
CA GLY A 724 19.70 6.31 4.13
C GLY A 724 20.76 5.32 4.63
N HIS A 725 20.78 5.00 5.92
CA HIS A 725 21.60 3.89 6.45
C HIS A 725 21.03 2.54 5.96
N ILE A 726 21.86 1.70 5.36
CA ILE A 726 21.51 0.35 4.90
C ILE A 726 22.55 -0.64 5.45
N PHE A 727 22.08 -1.72 6.06
CA PHE A 727 22.89 -2.66 6.84
C PHE A 727 22.78 -4.06 6.21
N PHE A 728 23.76 -4.44 5.39
CA PHE A 728 23.82 -5.79 4.84
C PHE A 728 24.51 -6.75 5.81
N LYS A 729 23.86 -7.89 6.07
CA LYS A 729 24.47 -9.07 6.72
C LYS A 729 24.59 -10.25 5.77
N GLU A 730 23.69 -10.38 4.80
CA GLU A 730 23.89 -11.26 3.65
C GLU A 730 25.11 -10.78 2.84
N ARG A 731 26.10 -11.69 2.65
CA ARG A 731 27.41 -11.45 2.03
C ARG A 731 28.33 -10.41 2.72
N TRP A 732 27.90 -9.79 3.82
CA TRP A 732 28.58 -8.69 4.49
C TRP A 732 28.54 -8.77 6.02
N PHE A 733 28.98 -7.73 6.73
CA PHE A 733 29.30 -7.81 8.15
C PHE A 733 28.14 -7.46 9.11
N GLY A 734 27.13 -6.69 8.65
CA GLY A 734 25.97 -6.27 9.45
C GLY A 734 25.97 -4.80 9.90
N PHE A 735 26.98 -4.02 9.50
CA PHE A 735 27.04 -2.57 9.76
C PHE A 735 26.47 -1.75 8.59
N ASP A 736 26.19 -0.49 8.89
CA ASP A 736 25.77 0.59 7.99
C ASP A 736 26.89 0.94 7.00
N ASP A 737 26.64 0.69 5.72
CA ASP A 737 27.63 0.88 4.66
C ASP A 737 26.97 1.34 3.34
N ALA A 738 27.05 2.64 3.07
CA ALA A 738 26.51 3.22 1.85
C ALA A 738 27.29 2.82 0.59
N LEU A 739 28.60 2.58 0.69
CA LEU A 739 29.44 2.25 -0.46
C LEU A 739 29.23 0.79 -0.89
N TYR A 740 29.10 -0.13 0.07
CA TYR A 740 28.66 -1.50 -0.20
C TYR A 740 27.20 -1.55 -0.67
N ALA A 741 26.29 -0.78 -0.07
CA ALA A 741 24.90 -0.69 -0.55
C ALA A 741 24.83 -0.15 -1.99
N CYS A 742 25.68 0.82 -2.35
CA CYS A 742 25.83 1.30 -3.72
C CYS A 742 26.36 0.21 -4.66
N ALA A 743 27.40 -0.53 -4.25
CA ALA A 743 27.92 -1.65 -5.03
C ALA A 743 26.85 -2.73 -5.28
N ARG A 744 26.07 -3.09 -4.26
CA ARG A 744 24.95 -4.04 -4.35
C ARG A 744 23.80 -3.51 -5.22
N LEU A 745 23.52 -2.20 -5.19
CA LEU A 745 22.54 -1.58 -6.06
C LEU A 745 22.96 -1.67 -7.54
N LEU A 746 24.23 -1.45 -7.84
CA LEU A 746 24.78 -1.56 -9.20
C LEU A 746 24.77 -3.02 -9.69
N GLU A 747 25.06 -3.99 -8.81
CA GLU A 747 24.92 -5.42 -9.12
C GLU A 747 23.49 -5.76 -9.56
N ILE A 748 22.48 -5.37 -8.78
CA ILE A 748 21.07 -5.63 -9.10
C ILE A 748 20.62 -4.91 -10.38
N LEU A 749 20.87 -3.60 -10.48
CA LEU A 749 20.42 -2.78 -11.62
C LEU A 749 21.14 -3.10 -12.94
N SER A 750 22.38 -3.60 -12.87
CA SER A 750 23.10 -4.05 -14.07
C SER A 750 22.57 -5.37 -14.63
N ALA A 751 22.01 -6.23 -13.78
CA ALA A 751 21.40 -7.50 -14.19
C ALA A 751 20.04 -7.31 -14.90
N ASP A 752 19.32 -6.21 -14.60
CA ASP A 752 18.08 -5.86 -15.32
C ASP A 752 18.41 -5.14 -16.66
N PRO A 753 17.81 -5.53 -17.79
CA PRO A 753 18.00 -4.86 -19.09
C PRO A 753 17.18 -3.57 -19.26
N ARG A 754 16.29 -3.22 -18.33
CA ARG A 754 15.46 -2.00 -18.38
C ARG A 754 16.24 -0.74 -17.94
N SER A 755 15.59 0.42 -18.04
CA SER A 755 16.10 1.64 -17.40
C SER A 755 15.90 1.57 -15.87
N THR A 756 16.65 2.38 -15.12
CA THR A 756 16.45 2.44 -13.66
C THR A 756 15.12 3.12 -13.31
N GLU A 757 14.65 4.07 -14.13
CA GLU A 757 13.29 4.62 -14.08
C GLU A 757 12.24 3.50 -14.13
N ASP A 758 12.30 2.58 -15.11
CA ASP A 758 11.35 1.46 -15.22
C ASP A 758 11.39 0.53 -14.00
N VAL A 759 12.59 0.17 -13.52
CA VAL A 759 12.78 -0.73 -12.37
C VAL A 759 12.23 -0.09 -11.09
N PHE A 760 12.53 1.19 -10.85
CA PHE A 760 12.00 1.90 -9.69
C PHE A 760 10.53 2.32 -9.84
N ALA A 761 9.95 2.34 -11.04
CA ALA A 761 8.53 2.56 -11.27
C ALA A 761 7.65 1.33 -10.97
N GLU A 762 8.21 0.12 -11.03
CA GLU A 762 7.50 -1.12 -10.67
C GLU A 762 7.32 -1.30 -9.14
N LEU A 763 8.21 -0.69 -8.34
CA LEU A 763 8.11 -0.73 -6.88
C LEU A 763 6.90 0.11 -6.38
N PRO A 764 6.16 -0.34 -5.36
CA PRO A 764 5.08 0.46 -4.75
C PRO A 764 5.49 1.89 -4.38
N GLU A 765 4.59 2.83 -4.61
CA GLU A 765 4.75 4.25 -4.27
C GLU A 765 3.41 4.85 -3.83
N SER A 766 3.49 5.78 -2.89
CA SER A 766 2.36 6.49 -2.29
C SER A 766 2.66 7.99 -2.26
N VAL A 767 1.64 8.83 -2.03
CA VAL A 767 1.89 10.25 -1.76
C VAL A 767 2.39 10.38 -0.32
N SER A 768 3.64 10.79 -0.12
CA SER A 768 4.19 11.07 1.21
C SER A 768 4.67 12.51 1.34
N THR A 769 4.75 12.99 2.58
CA THR A 769 5.61 14.15 2.88
C THR A 769 7.09 13.75 2.76
N PRO A 770 8.01 14.73 2.63
CA PRO A 770 9.38 14.55 3.12
C PRO A 770 9.35 14.34 4.65
N GLU A 771 10.53 14.16 5.25
CA GLU A 771 10.68 14.32 6.69
C GLU A 771 10.44 15.79 7.08
N LEU A 772 9.59 16.00 8.09
CA LEU A 772 9.26 17.33 8.62
C LEU A 772 9.82 17.44 10.03
N LEU A 773 10.41 18.59 10.36
CA LEU A 773 11.03 18.86 11.66
C LEU A 773 10.38 20.07 12.32
N MET A 774 10.22 20.01 13.64
CA MET A 774 9.85 21.13 14.50
C MET A 774 10.85 21.21 15.66
N ASP A 775 11.67 22.25 15.64
CA ASP A 775 12.65 22.51 16.69
C ASP A 775 11.97 22.80 18.02
N MET A 776 12.55 22.30 19.11
CA MET A 776 12.08 22.51 20.48
C MET A 776 13.27 22.67 21.44
N PRO A 777 13.06 23.24 22.64
CA PRO A 777 14.06 23.15 23.70
C PRO A 777 14.39 21.69 24.05
N ASP A 778 15.59 21.49 24.60
CA ASP A 778 16.09 20.20 25.07
C ASP A 778 15.10 19.53 26.04
N GLY A 779 14.95 18.21 25.94
CA GLY A 779 13.95 17.42 26.67
C GLY A 779 12.48 17.65 26.26
N LYS A 780 12.07 18.86 25.87
CA LYS A 780 10.65 19.19 25.60
C LYS A 780 10.05 18.46 24.41
N HIS A 781 10.87 18.04 23.45
CA HIS A 781 10.46 17.17 22.35
C HIS A 781 10.08 15.76 22.82
N HIS A 782 10.75 15.19 23.83
CA HIS A 782 10.32 13.92 24.44
C HIS A 782 8.98 14.07 25.19
N GLU A 783 8.87 15.09 26.06
CA GLU A 783 7.63 15.38 26.79
C GLU A 783 6.42 15.54 25.87
N LEU A 784 6.58 16.22 24.74
CA LEU A 784 5.48 16.45 23.79
C LEU A 784 5.02 15.15 23.13
N VAL A 785 5.96 14.27 22.74
CA VAL A 785 5.61 13.00 22.08
C VAL A 785 5.04 11.98 23.08
N GLU A 786 5.51 11.98 24.33
CA GLU A 786 4.92 11.17 25.40
C GLU A 786 3.45 11.58 25.65
N LYS A 787 3.20 12.88 25.81
CA LYS A 787 1.83 13.43 25.94
C LYS A 787 0.98 13.10 24.70
N ALA A 788 1.56 13.16 23.50
CA ALA A 788 0.89 12.76 22.27
C ALA A 788 0.53 11.26 22.24
N GLY A 789 1.40 10.38 22.75
CA GLY A 789 1.14 8.95 22.88
C GLY A 789 0.00 8.66 23.87
N ASN A 790 0.06 9.27 25.04
CA ASN A 790 -0.98 9.12 26.08
C ASN A 790 -2.34 9.69 25.64
N MET A 791 -2.36 10.64 24.69
CA MET A 791 -3.58 11.23 24.12
C MET A 791 -3.93 10.71 22.70
N ALA A 792 -3.24 9.68 22.20
CA ALA A 792 -3.36 9.19 20.82
C ALA A 792 -4.68 8.47 20.55
N GLN A 793 -5.76 9.23 20.36
CA GLN A 793 -7.07 8.72 19.94
C GLN A 793 -7.47 9.31 18.59
N PHE A 794 -7.54 8.45 17.57
CA PHE A 794 -7.83 8.83 16.19
C PHE A 794 -9.01 8.01 15.64
N GLU A 795 -10.04 8.68 15.12
CA GLU A 795 -11.13 7.97 14.44
C GLU A 795 -10.62 7.24 13.19
N ASN A 796 -11.14 6.04 12.96
CA ASN A 796 -10.82 5.15 11.83
C ASN A 796 -9.35 4.69 11.76
N VAL A 797 -8.63 4.72 12.88
CA VAL A 797 -7.30 4.10 13.00
C VAL A 797 -7.43 2.57 13.04
N VAL A 798 -6.56 1.88 12.32
CA VAL A 798 -6.47 0.41 12.27
C VAL A 798 -5.52 -0.10 13.34
N LYS A 799 -4.39 0.59 13.54
CA LYS A 799 -3.39 0.26 14.57
C LYS A 799 -2.62 1.50 15.00
N ILE A 800 -2.32 1.61 16.29
CA ILE A 800 -1.32 2.54 16.81
C ILE A 800 -0.08 1.73 17.20
N ILE A 801 1.09 2.24 16.85
CA ILE A 801 2.41 1.62 17.07
C ILE A 801 3.25 2.62 17.86
N THR A 802 3.66 2.21 19.06
CA THR A 802 4.39 3.03 20.04
C THR A 802 5.84 2.56 20.27
N ILE A 803 6.41 1.86 19.28
CA ILE A 803 7.79 1.34 19.32
C ILE A 803 8.82 2.48 19.43
N ASP A 804 8.57 3.57 18.72
CA ASP A 804 9.40 4.77 18.66
C ASP A 804 8.50 5.96 18.25
N GLY A 805 8.14 6.80 19.21
CA GLY A 805 7.10 7.81 19.04
C GLY A 805 5.69 7.21 18.91
N VAL A 806 4.85 7.82 18.07
CA VAL A 806 3.46 7.40 17.80
C VAL A 806 3.25 7.32 16.29
N ARG A 807 3.18 6.10 15.76
CA ARG A 807 2.75 5.84 14.37
C ARG A 807 1.32 5.33 14.36
N ALA A 808 0.43 6.03 13.66
CA ALA A 808 -0.97 5.65 13.49
C ALA A 808 -1.20 5.16 12.05
N GLU A 809 -1.52 3.87 11.90
CA GLU A 809 -1.93 3.25 10.64
C GLU A 809 -3.44 3.40 10.46
N PHE A 810 -3.86 3.96 9.32
CA PHE A 810 -5.25 4.01 8.86
C PHE A 810 -5.42 3.02 7.69
N GLU A 811 -6.65 2.82 7.21
CA GLU A 811 -6.87 1.96 6.03
C GLU A 811 -6.08 2.46 4.80
N ASN A 812 -6.09 3.78 4.57
CA ASN A 812 -5.61 4.42 3.33
C ASN A 812 -4.32 5.28 3.50
N GLY A 813 -3.60 5.12 4.60
CA GLY A 813 -2.37 5.88 4.88
C GLY A 813 -1.86 5.71 6.32
N TRP A 814 -0.81 6.43 6.69
CA TRP A 814 -0.30 6.52 8.07
C TRP A 814 0.30 7.90 8.38
N GLY A 815 0.43 8.20 9.67
CA GLY A 815 1.15 9.35 10.18
C GLY A 815 2.05 8.97 11.36
N LEU A 816 3.17 9.68 11.53
CA LEU A 816 4.13 9.49 12.62
C LEU A 816 4.45 10.83 13.27
N ILE A 817 4.65 10.77 14.59
CA ILE A 817 5.36 11.77 15.39
C ILE A 817 6.38 11.05 16.26
N ARG A 818 7.66 11.47 16.27
CA ARG A 818 8.71 10.90 17.14
C ARG A 818 9.73 11.96 17.60
N PRO A 819 10.33 11.85 18.79
CA PRO A 819 11.45 12.73 19.18
C PRO A 819 12.69 12.36 18.36
N SER A 820 13.47 13.34 17.90
CA SER A 820 14.79 13.05 17.34
C SER A 820 15.76 12.61 18.44
N ASN A 821 16.71 11.73 18.11
CA ASN A 821 17.74 11.23 19.03
C ASN A 821 19.09 11.96 18.85
N THR A 822 19.17 12.92 17.92
CA THR A 822 20.43 13.61 17.53
C THR A 822 20.34 15.14 17.53
N ILE A 823 19.13 15.69 17.60
CA ILE A 823 18.84 17.13 17.65
C ILE A 823 17.59 17.35 18.50
N SER A 824 17.46 18.51 19.14
CA SER A 824 16.28 18.84 19.95
C SER A 824 15.09 19.23 19.06
N ALA A 825 14.48 18.25 18.41
CA ALA A 825 13.36 18.44 17.49
C ALA A 825 12.38 17.26 17.53
N VAL A 826 11.15 17.54 17.11
CA VAL A 826 10.13 16.52 16.83
C VAL A 826 10.09 16.27 15.32
N THR A 827 10.20 15.00 14.94
CA THR A 827 10.11 14.50 13.58
C THR A 827 8.69 14.06 13.24
N PHE A 828 8.22 14.41 12.04
CA PHE A 828 6.97 13.90 11.47
C PHE A 828 7.20 13.33 10.06
N ARG A 829 6.43 12.31 9.70
CA ARG A 829 6.25 11.86 8.31
C ARG A 829 4.82 11.36 8.13
N PHE A 830 4.25 11.60 6.95
CA PHE A 830 2.91 11.18 6.59
C PHE A 830 2.92 10.49 5.22
N GLU A 831 2.08 9.48 5.02
CA GLU A 831 1.90 8.77 3.76
C GLU A 831 0.41 8.48 3.53
N ALA A 832 -0.08 8.60 2.30
CA ALA A 832 -1.43 8.20 1.92
C ALA A 832 -1.54 7.78 0.45
N THR A 833 -2.63 7.08 0.12
CA THR A 833 -2.96 6.72 -1.28
C THR A 833 -3.18 7.94 -2.19
N ASN A 834 -3.45 9.12 -1.63
CA ASN A 834 -3.64 10.37 -2.36
C ASN A 834 -3.53 11.60 -1.42
N ALA A 835 -3.34 12.79 -2.01
CA ALA A 835 -3.13 14.04 -1.26
C ALA A 835 -4.33 14.48 -0.39
N LYS A 836 -5.58 14.10 -0.71
CA LYS A 836 -6.74 14.43 0.15
C LYS A 836 -6.67 13.65 1.46
N VAL A 837 -6.38 12.35 1.39
CA VAL A 837 -6.20 11.50 2.58
C VAL A 837 -4.94 11.90 3.36
N LEU A 838 -3.86 12.32 2.69
CA LEU A 838 -2.67 12.87 3.36
C LEU A 838 -3.03 14.07 4.24
N ASN A 839 -3.74 15.05 3.68
CA ASN A 839 -4.21 16.23 4.40
C ASN A 839 -5.16 15.87 5.56
N GLU A 840 -6.00 14.85 5.40
CA GLU A 840 -6.89 14.36 6.47
C GLU A 840 -6.12 13.73 7.64
N ILE A 841 -5.05 12.98 7.37
CA ILE A 841 -4.18 12.42 8.41
C ILE A 841 -3.36 13.54 9.08
N GLN A 842 -2.78 14.47 8.31
CA GLN A 842 -2.10 15.65 8.86
C GLN A 842 -3.03 16.48 9.75
N ASN A 843 -4.30 16.67 9.36
CA ASN A 843 -5.31 17.33 10.18
C ASN A 843 -5.58 16.60 11.50
N LYS A 844 -5.65 15.26 11.51
CA LYS A 844 -5.79 14.46 12.73
C LYS A 844 -4.60 14.64 13.69
N PHE A 845 -3.36 14.64 13.17
CA PHE A 845 -2.17 14.87 14.01
C PHE A 845 -2.07 16.32 14.51
N ARG A 846 -2.42 17.31 13.68
CA ARG A 846 -2.51 18.72 14.10
C ARG A 846 -3.58 18.93 15.18
N GLN A 847 -4.72 18.25 15.09
CA GLN A 847 -5.74 18.27 16.15
C GLN A 847 -5.27 17.60 17.46
N LEU A 848 -4.47 16.54 17.40
CA LEU A 848 -3.86 15.94 18.59
C LEU A 848 -2.90 16.93 19.27
N LEU A 849 -2.01 17.54 18.51
CA LEU A 849 -0.96 18.43 19.05
C LEU A 849 -1.53 19.74 19.59
N MET A 850 -2.51 20.32 18.90
CA MET A 850 -3.21 21.54 19.34
C MET A 850 -4.06 21.33 20.60
N LYS A 851 -4.36 20.08 21.00
CA LYS A 851 -4.96 19.77 22.32
C LYS A 851 -3.93 19.76 23.46
N ILE A 852 -2.65 19.56 23.15
CA ILE A 852 -1.55 19.49 24.13
C ILE A 852 -0.95 20.89 24.33
N ASP A 853 -0.67 21.58 23.23
CA ASP A 853 -0.20 22.97 23.23
C ASP A 853 -0.71 23.71 21.97
N PRO A 854 -1.70 24.61 22.10
CA PRO A 854 -2.21 25.45 21.01
C PRO A 854 -1.18 26.44 20.42
N GLY A 855 -0.02 26.63 21.06
CA GLY A 855 1.04 27.53 20.61
C GLY A 855 2.01 26.93 19.58
N LEU A 856 1.93 25.62 19.32
CA LEU A 856 2.88 24.91 18.46
C LEU A 856 2.83 25.36 16.99
N LYS A 857 4.00 25.73 16.45
CA LYS A 857 4.18 26.07 15.03
C LYS A 857 4.48 24.80 14.23
N LEU A 858 3.44 24.03 13.93
CA LEU A 858 3.59 22.79 13.18
C LEU A 858 4.07 23.04 11.73
N PRO A 859 4.98 22.20 11.19
CA PRO A 859 5.51 22.32 9.83
C PRO A 859 4.58 21.73 8.74
N PHE A 860 3.28 21.58 9.04
CA PHE A 860 2.25 21.02 8.15
C PHE A 860 0.86 21.58 8.45
#